data_AF-A0A6I5NF85-F1
#
_entry.id   AF-A0A6I5NF85-F1
#
_cell.length_a   1.000
_cell.length_b   1.000
_cell.length_c   1.000
_cell.angle_alpha   90.00
_cell.angle_beta   90.00
_cell.angle_gamma   90.00
#
_symmetry.space_group_name_H-M   'P 1'
#
loop_
_entity.id
_entity.type
_entity.pdbx_description
1 polymer ?
#
loop_
_entity_poly.entity_id
_entity_poly.type
_entity_poly.pdbx_seq_one_letter_code
_entity_poly.pdbx_strand_id
1 'polypeptide(L)'
;MLNPDFIAVIDHNQAALTNLQRALRLGAGQFSLILARVNYRRLRQLLLEQLAQTQPFQLVMLQPETVGLRDALKQSLPEAAAPQALMVTGLERVDALETMFRSANLGRDAFLKTFSCPVVLWVNDRVLQVLNTQAPDFKSFAAAPVRFDYPVGELISLLHRGADALFQHILDESEAQRFNTLALQLPRLGSELQTLIEHELPFALADLARQQAEIDADLQAGLQFLQGREAHRPESMMVARDYYEASLTHWLKDGSSAALDKQAVLLLHLGLWWRSYAVLQRSAYESACQQAKRYFEECLSIFQQQQRPDRTARFIHALAEVLQKLGEWEQLSAIAQTGLKLHRDDWVRLARDYGYLAEVALAQQDWPAARRYAEQALTQSQQAVQKAADSADAAVPPTAAALSLQYHQGWYHFLLGQAKLHQGQTNAALKALENARQQTAPRYDLSLYRQILSTLHRLYFERRDYLTAFHLKLEQRQVENRFGLRAFIGASQLQPYHQTPYLAGADRETLATEIRASGRQQDVDALVNRLVQPQHPLVVIHGQSGVGKSSILSAGLVPALRRVTPEGRVTIPVLVKGYHLWQAEILESLAASVEISREPPSKPAVSDGRGEGAIAVLRQRIRDRYEQIVLILDQFEEFFFERSRLEQRLAFYQFLRDCLNEPYIK
;
A
#
# COMPACT_ATOMS: atom_id res chain seq x y z
N MET A 1 9.95 38.28 0.69
CA MET A 1 9.75 38.65 2.11
C MET A 1 9.23 37.42 2.82
N LEU A 2 9.94 36.95 3.86
CA LEU A 2 9.51 35.79 4.64
C LEU A 2 8.25 36.17 5.44
N ASN A 3 7.27 35.26 5.51
CA ASN A 3 6.04 35.42 6.31
C ASN A 3 6.41 35.74 7.78
N PRO A 4 5.78 36.73 8.46
CA PRO A 4 6.09 37.08 9.85
C PRO A 4 6.15 35.90 10.83
N ASP A 5 5.28 34.88 10.69
CA ASP A 5 5.32 33.62 11.46
C ASP A 5 6.70 32.95 11.45
N PHE A 6 7.42 33.03 10.33
CA PHE A 6 8.73 32.39 10.19
C PHE A 6 9.83 33.11 10.95
N ILE A 7 9.69 34.43 11.16
CA ILE A 7 10.70 35.24 11.84
C ILE A 7 10.74 34.86 13.32
N ALA A 8 9.58 34.77 13.97
CA ALA A 8 9.49 34.37 15.38
C ALA A 8 10.06 32.96 15.65
N VAL A 9 9.82 32.02 14.73
CA VAL A 9 10.36 30.65 14.81
C VAL A 9 11.88 30.63 14.68
N ILE A 10 12.44 31.43 13.75
CA ILE A 10 13.89 31.52 13.55
C ILE A 10 14.56 32.19 14.75
N ASP A 11 13.98 33.29 15.24
CA ASP A 11 14.49 34.04 16.40
C ASP A 11 14.53 33.16 17.65
N HIS A 12 13.48 32.36 17.90
CA HIS A 12 13.45 31.40 18.99
C HIS A 12 14.60 30.37 18.93
N ASN A 13 15.00 29.99 17.71
CA ASN A 13 16.02 28.98 17.46
C ASN A 13 17.41 29.55 17.17
N GLN A 14 17.61 30.87 17.28
CA GLN A 14 18.85 31.54 16.86
C GLN A 14 20.08 31.08 17.64
N ALA A 15 19.94 30.83 18.95
CA ALA A 15 21.04 30.31 19.78
C ALA A 15 21.45 28.89 19.36
N ALA A 16 20.47 28.03 19.07
CA ALA A 16 20.72 26.66 18.59
C ALA A 16 21.36 26.66 17.20
N LEU A 17 20.89 27.53 16.29
CA LEU A 17 21.49 27.74 14.96
C LEU A 17 22.95 28.20 15.06
N THR A 18 23.22 29.17 15.94
CA THR A 18 24.59 29.67 16.18
C THR A 18 25.49 28.57 16.71
N ASN A 19 24.99 27.72 17.61
CA ASN A 19 25.73 26.57 18.13
C ASN A 19 26.03 25.53 17.03
N LEU A 20 25.06 25.24 16.16
CA LEU A 20 25.26 24.34 15.03
C LEU A 20 26.29 24.89 14.03
N GLN A 21 26.20 26.18 13.68
CA GLN A 21 27.19 26.85 12.83
C GLN A 21 28.60 26.81 13.43
N ARG A 22 28.73 27.03 14.74
CA ARG A 22 30.01 26.92 15.44
C ARG A 22 30.55 25.50 15.39
N ALA A 23 29.72 24.49 15.62
CA ALA A 23 30.13 23.09 15.55
C ALA A 23 30.64 22.71 14.15
N LEU A 24 29.96 23.20 13.10
CA LEU A 24 30.37 23.00 11.71
C LEU A 24 31.71 23.66 11.38
N ARG A 25 31.94 24.89 11.84
CA ARG A 25 33.22 25.59 11.66
C ARG A 25 34.37 24.88 12.37
N LEU A 26 34.14 24.38 13.58
CA LEU A 26 35.16 23.64 14.36
C LEU A 26 35.48 22.27 13.76
N GLY A 27 34.50 21.63 13.11
CA GLY A 27 34.67 20.34 12.45
C GLY A 27 35.18 20.44 11.01
N ALA A 28 35.43 21.63 10.47
CA ALA A 28 35.81 21.80 9.07
C ALA A 28 37.12 21.02 8.74
N GLY A 29 37.07 20.19 7.70
CA GLY A 29 38.21 19.39 7.23
C GLY A 29 38.45 18.07 7.96
N GLN A 30 37.61 17.70 8.93
CA GLN A 30 37.66 16.41 9.61
C GLN A 30 36.26 15.82 9.85
N PHE A 31 36.17 14.51 10.07
CA PHE A 31 34.92 13.90 10.48
C PHE A 31 34.53 14.38 11.87
N SER A 32 33.31 14.90 11.99
CA SER A 32 32.63 15.11 13.26
C SER A 32 31.16 14.77 13.10
N LEU A 33 30.60 14.01 14.04
CA LEU A 33 29.19 13.67 14.04
C LEU A 33 28.42 14.70 14.85
N ILE A 34 27.44 15.35 14.25
CA ILE A 34 26.58 16.33 14.92
C ILE A 34 25.14 15.83 14.84
N LEU A 35 24.42 15.88 15.96
CA LEU A 35 23.00 15.52 16.01
C LEU A 35 22.17 16.80 16.11
N ALA A 36 21.34 17.05 15.11
CA ALA A 36 20.34 18.11 15.11
C ALA A 36 18.97 17.48 15.39
N ARG A 37 18.45 17.70 16.60
CA ARG A 37 17.15 17.15 17.03
C ARG A 37 16.04 18.12 16.61
N VAL A 38 15.18 17.67 15.69
CA VAL A 38 13.98 18.39 15.24
C VAL A 38 12.85 17.39 14.99
N ASN A 39 11.73 17.55 15.68
CA ASN A 39 10.58 16.66 15.53
C ASN A 39 9.69 17.00 14.33
N TYR A 40 9.75 18.25 13.84
CA TYR A 40 8.84 18.76 12.82
C TYR A 40 9.57 18.97 11.49
N ARG A 41 9.02 18.40 10.41
CA ARG A 41 9.60 18.47 9.06
C ARG A 41 9.64 19.88 8.52
N ARG A 42 8.57 20.66 8.73
CA ARG A 42 8.48 22.05 8.28
C ARG A 42 9.53 22.93 8.97
N LEU A 43 9.71 22.76 10.29
CA LEU A 43 10.75 23.44 11.05
C LEU A 43 12.14 23.10 10.50
N ARG A 44 12.42 21.81 10.27
CA ARG A 44 13.69 21.35 9.69
C ARG A 44 13.97 22.01 8.33
N GLN A 45 12.97 22.10 7.45
CA GLN A 45 13.13 22.77 6.14
C GLN A 45 13.49 24.25 6.29
N LEU A 46 12.77 24.98 7.14
CA LEU A 46 13.05 26.40 7.41
C LEU A 46 14.46 26.60 7.97
N LEU A 47 14.89 25.75 8.91
CA LEU A 47 16.23 25.83 9.49
C LEU A 47 17.32 25.51 8.47
N LEU A 48 17.10 24.53 7.58
CA LEU A 48 18.03 24.21 6.49
C LEU A 48 18.14 25.36 5.48
N GLU A 49 17.04 26.00 5.12
CA GLU A 49 17.03 27.18 4.24
C GLU A 49 17.81 28.35 4.85
N GLN A 50 17.64 28.62 6.15
CA GLN A 50 18.41 29.64 6.86
C GLN A 50 19.90 29.29 6.95
N LEU A 51 20.24 28.03 7.20
CA LEU A 51 21.63 27.59 7.23
C LEU A 51 22.29 27.72 5.84
N ALA A 52 21.56 27.43 4.76
CA ALA A 52 22.09 27.47 3.40
C ALA A 52 22.50 28.88 2.96
N GLN A 53 21.89 29.93 3.54
CA GLN A 53 22.29 31.33 3.32
C GLN A 53 23.64 31.68 3.97
N THR A 54 24.03 30.93 5.02
CA THR A 54 25.20 31.25 5.85
C THR A 54 26.43 30.42 5.51
N GLN A 55 26.24 29.19 5.00
CA GLN A 55 27.33 28.27 4.68
C GLN A 55 26.86 27.22 3.65
N PRO A 56 27.71 26.85 2.68
CA PRO A 56 27.37 25.79 1.73
C PRO A 56 27.46 24.42 2.41
N PHE A 57 26.48 23.57 2.16
CA PHE A 57 26.48 22.17 2.58
C PHE A 57 25.81 21.31 1.51
N GLN A 58 26.03 20.01 1.60
CA GLN A 58 25.33 19.06 0.75
C GLN A 58 24.22 18.35 1.52
N LEU A 59 23.00 18.42 0.99
CA LEU A 59 21.84 17.74 1.54
C LEU A 59 21.76 16.30 0.99
N VAL A 60 21.70 15.32 1.88
CA VAL A 60 21.48 13.91 1.58
C VAL A 60 20.13 13.50 2.13
N MET A 61 19.23 13.06 1.25
CA MET A 61 17.91 12.55 1.62
C MET A 61 17.92 11.02 1.50
N LEU A 62 17.79 10.33 2.62
CA LEU A 62 17.75 8.87 2.65
C LEU A 62 16.41 8.36 2.10
N GLN A 63 16.48 7.27 1.34
CA GLN A 63 15.31 6.57 0.80
C GLN A 63 14.81 5.51 1.80
N PRO A 64 13.52 5.15 1.79
CA PRO A 64 12.95 4.15 2.70
C PRO A 64 13.70 2.81 2.71
N GLU A 65 14.21 2.40 1.56
CA GLU A 65 14.90 1.12 1.32
C GLU A 65 16.39 1.16 1.73
N THR A 66 16.86 2.25 2.33
CA THR A 66 18.27 2.41 2.70
C THR A 66 18.65 1.42 3.82
N VAL A 67 19.53 0.47 3.50
CA VAL A 67 20.00 -0.54 4.48
C VAL A 67 21.29 -0.12 5.20
N GLY A 68 22.15 0.68 4.54
CA GLY A 68 23.48 1.06 5.05
C GLY A 68 23.71 2.57 5.04
N LEU A 69 23.87 3.17 6.21
CA LEU A 69 24.03 4.62 6.35
C LEU A 69 25.31 5.13 5.66
N ARG A 70 26.46 4.49 5.93
CA ARG A 70 27.76 4.92 5.38
C ARG A 70 27.77 4.92 3.85
N ASP A 71 27.24 3.86 3.26
CA ASP A 71 27.31 3.63 1.83
C ASP A 71 26.37 4.59 1.08
N ALA A 72 25.19 4.86 1.63
CA ALA A 72 24.28 5.89 1.12
C ALA A 72 24.91 7.29 1.15
N LEU A 73 25.61 7.64 2.24
CA LEU A 73 26.33 8.91 2.34
C LEU A 73 27.49 8.97 1.34
N LYS A 74 28.23 7.88 1.16
CA LYS A 74 29.36 7.81 0.22
C LYS A 74 28.92 7.94 -1.23
N GLN A 75 27.83 7.28 -1.63
CA GLN A 75 27.26 7.39 -2.97
C GLN A 75 26.76 8.81 -3.28
N SER A 76 26.38 9.55 -2.23
CA SER A 76 25.93 10.92 -2.38
C SER A 76 27.08 11.92 -2.52
N LEU A 77 28.33 11.56 -2.24
CA LEU A 77 29.47 12.50 -2.33
C LEU A 77 29.81 12.83 -3.80
N PRO A 78 29.97 14.11 -4.17
CA PRO A 78 30.36 14.51 -5.51
C PRO A 78 31.82 14.16 -5.81
N GLU A 79 32.09 13.69 -7.02
CA GLU A 79 33.44 13.25 -7.45
C GLU A 79 34.45 14.41 -7.59
N ALA A 80 33.96 15.65 -7.79
CA ALA A 80 34.78 16.80 -8.15
C ALA A 80 35.35 17.60 -6.95
N ALA A 81 34.68 17.61 -5.80
CA ALA A 81 35.14 18.34 -4.60
C ALA A 81 34.47 17.81 -3.31
N ALA A 82 35.23 17.68 -2.22
CA ALA A 82 34.66 17.29 -0.93
C ALA A 82 33.75 18.41 -0.37
N PRO A 83 32.51 18.11 0.06
CA PRO A 83 31.60 19.11 0.60
C PRO A 83 32.10 19.64 1.95
N GLN A 84 31.75 20.89 2.28
CA GLN A 84 32.12 21.49 3.57
C GLN A 84 31.39 20.83 4.75
N ALA A 85 30.18 20.33 4.53
CA ALA A 85 29.40 19.55 5.49
C ALA A 85 28.32 18.72 4.78
N LEU A 86 27.95 17.58 5.38
CA LEU A 86 26.83 16.74 4.96
C LEU A 86 25.64 16.94 5.91
N MET A 87 24.47 17.25 5.35
CA MET A 87 23.19 17.33 6.08
C MET A 87 22.34 16.12 5.72
N VAL A 88 22.08 15.22 6.67
CA VAL A 88 21.37 13.95 6.42
C VAL A 88 19.94 14.04 6.93
N THR A 89 18.97 13.80 6.04
CA THR A 89 17.53 13.85 6.34
C THR A 89 16.83 12.58 5.84
N GLY A 90 15.59 12.34 6.30
CA GLY A 90 14.80 11.17 5.87
C GLY A 90 15.03 9.91 6.71
N LEU A 91 15.79 10.00 7.80
CA LEU A 91 16.02 8.90 8.75
C LEU A 91 14.70 8.35 9.32
N GLU A 92 13.70 9.22 9.49
CA GLU A 92 12.37 8.85 9.98
C GLU A 92 11.55 7.98 9.01
N ARG A 93 11.96 7.88 7.73
CA ARG A 93 11.26 7.13 6.67
C ARG A 93 11.90 5.79 6.33
N VAL A 94 13.05 5.47 6.93
CA VAL A 94 13.80 4.23 6.64
C VAL A 94 13.11 3.03 7.29
N ASP A 95 12.74 2.02 6.49
CA ASP A 95 12.01 0.84 6.95
C ASP A 95 12.85 0.00 7.93
N ALA A 96 14.14 -0.17 7.64
CA ALA A 96 15.07 -0.99 8.42
C ALA A 96 16.00 -0.15 9.33
N LEU A 97 15.47 0.92 9.94
CA LEU A 97 16.24 1.90 10.72
C LEU A 97 17.13 1.26 11.82
N GLU A 98 16.59 0.28 12.55
CA GLU A 98 17.34 -0.43 13.61
C GLU A 98 18.55 -1.18 13.06
N THR A 99 18.36 -1.91 11.96
CA THR A 99 19.42 -2.67 11.29
C THR A 99 20.49 -1.75 10.72
N MET A 100 20.08 -0.62 10.13
CA MET A 100 20.98 0.40 9.59
C MET A 100 21.86 1.02 10.70
N PHE A 101 21.28 1.33 11.87
CA PHE A 101 22.08 1.85 12.98
C PHE A 101 22.99 0.78 13.58
N ARG A 102 22.55 -0.48 13.68
CA ARG A 102 23.41 -1.58 14.13
C ARG A 102 24.64 -1.75 13.23
N SER A 103 24.45 -1.68 11.91
CA SER A 103 25.56 -1.78 10.95
C SER A 103 26.49 -0.56 11.05
N ALA A 104 25.95 0.64 11.23
CA ALA A 104 26.73 1.86 11.48
C ALA A 104 27.56 1.76 12.76
N ASN A 105 27.02 1.12 13.82
CA ASN A 105 27.73 0.90 15.08
C ASN A 105 28.94 -0.02 14.90
N LEU A 106 28.76 -1.15 14.21
CA LEU A 106 29.84 -2.11 13.94
C LEU A 106 30.93 -1.51 13.04
N GLY A 107 30.53 -0.66 12.09
CA GLY A 107 31.42 -0.01 11.12
C GLY A 107 31.91 1.38 11.52
N ARG A 108 31.81 1.79 12.79
CA ARG A 108 31.99 3.21 13.21
C ARG A 108 33.32 3.81 12.76
N ASP A 109 34.43 3.07 12.88
CA ASP A 109 35.77 3.58 12.58
C ASP A 109 35.98 3.81 11.08
N ALA A 110 35.15 3.17 10.24
CA ALA A 110 35.19 3.41 8.81
C ALA A 110 34.63 4.80 8.43
N PHE A 111 33.78 5.41 9.26
CA PHE A 111 33.30 6.77 9.02
C PHE A 111 34.44 7.79 9.13
N LEU A 112 35.31 7.65 10.13
CA LEU A 112 36.50 8.49 10.32
C LEU A 112 37.43 8.47 9.10
N LYS A 113 37.52 7.32 8.42
CA LYS A 113 38.39 7.13 7.24
C LYS A 113 37.72 7.59 5.94
N THR A 114 36.40 7.56 5.88
CA THR A 114 35.63 7.79 4.64
C THR A 114 35.28 9.26 4.44
N PHE A 115 35.00 9.99 5.53
CA PHE A 115 34.53 11.36 5.46
C PHE A 115 35.56 12.33 6.06
N SER A 116 35.90 13.37 5.31
CA SER A 116 36.77 14.47 5.75
C SER A 116 35.99 15.76 6.05
N CYS A 117 34.70 15.64 6.32
CA CYS A 117 33.82 16.76 6.65
C CYS A 117 32.85 16.39 7.79
N PRO A 118 32.27 17.39 8.48
CA PRO A 118 31.19 17.20 9.44
C PRO A 118 29.97 16.54 8.82
N VAL A 119 29.37 15.59 9.54
CA VAL A 119 28.12 14.94 9.19
C VAL A 119 27.06 15.30 10.23
N VAL A 120 26.01 16.01 9.80
CA VAL A 120 24.88 16.39 10.64
C VAL A 120 23.72 15.43 10.37
N LEU A 121 23.32 14.66 11.38
CA LEU A 121 22.11 13.85 11.31
C LEU A 121 20.93 14.65 11.87
N TRP A 122 19.93 14.90 11.04
CA TRP A 122 18.67 15.52 11.45
C TRP A 122 17.72 14.42 11.93
N VAL A 123 17.49 14.37 13.24
CA VAL A 123 16.76 13.28 13.91
C VAL A 123 15.54 13.82 14.67
N ASN A 124 14.45 13.05 14.70
CA ASN A 124 13.38 13.26 15.68
C ASN A 124 13.66 12.42 16.94
N ASP A 125 12.84 12.56 17.98
CA ASP A 125 13.03 11.85 19.24
C ASP A 125 12.98 10.32 19.08
N ARG A 126 12.13 9.81 18.18
CA ARG A 126 12.06 8.37 17.87
C ARG A 126 13.38 7.86 17.28
N VAL A 127 13.90 8.52 16.24
CA VAL A 127 15.17 8.16 15.61
C VAL A 127 16.32 8.28 16.60
N LEU A 128 16.32 9.31 17.44
CA LEU A 128 17.34 9.49 18.48
C LEU A 128 17.29 8.38 19.53
N GLN A 129 16.09 7.93 19.93
CA GLN A 129 15.93 6.79 20.84
C GLN A 129 16.46 5.49 20.23
N VAL A 130 16.16 5.23 18.95
CA VAL A 130 16.69 4.05 18.24
C VAL A 130 18.21 4.13 18.13
N LEU A 131 18.77 5.31 17.78
CA LEU A 131 20.21 5.53 17.72
C LEU A 131 20.88 5.25 19.08
N ASN A 132 20.30 5.76 20.18
CA ASN A 132 20.80 5.52 21.53
C ASN A 132 20.81 4.03 21.91
N THR A 133 19.83 3.26 21.41
CA THR A 133 19.63 1.87 21.78
C THR A 133 20.44 0.92 20.90
N GLN A 134 20.46 1.16 19.59
CA GLN A 134 21.05 0.25 18.59
C GLN A 134 22.48 0.62 18.19
N ALA A 135 22.92 1.87 18.43
CA ALA A 135 24.24 2.34 18.03
C ALA A 135 24.92 3.29 19.05
N PRO A 136 25.13 2.85 20.31
CA PRO A 136 25.73 3.67 21.34
C PRO A 136 27.18 4.09 21.02
N ASP A 137 27.96 3.21 20.39
CA ASP A 137 29.37 3.44 20.05
C ASP A 137 29.55 4.38 18.86
N PHE A 138 28.58 4.41 17.94
CA PHE A 138 28.55 5.41 16.87
C PHE A 138 28.10 6.77 17.40
N LYS A 139 27.09 6.78 18.29
CA LYS A 139 26.59 7.98 18.96
C LYS A 139 27.67 8.66 19.83
N SER A 140 28.66 7.92 20.35
CA SER A 140 29.74 8.51 21.14
C SER A 140 30.62 9.50 20.36
N PHE A 141 30.58 9.52 19.02
CA PHE A 141 31.23 10.55 18.22
C PHE A 141 30.50 11.89 18.25
N ALA A 142 29.23 11.91 18.66
CA ALA A 142 28.45 13.13 18.75
C ALA A 142 28.43 13.71 20.15
N ALA A 143 28.48 15.04 20.23
CA ALA A 143 28.18 15.79 21.44
C ALA A 143 26.67 15.75 21.76
N ALA A 144 26.25 16.48 22.80
CA ALA A 144 24.84 16.64 23.13
C ALA A 144 24.05 17.15 21.89
N PRO A 145 22.88 16.55 21.57
CA PRO A 145 22.10 16.97 20.41
C PRO A 145 21.69 18.44 20.49
N VAL A 146 21.88 19.18 19.40
CA VAL A 146 21.38 20.55 19.25
C VAL A 146 19.88 20.47 19.04
N ARG A 147 19.10 21.01 19.99
CA ARG A 147 17.63 20.94 19.95
C ARG A 147 17.05 22.15 19.24
N PHE A 148 16.09 21.89 18.37
CA PHE A 148 15.24 22.91 17.78
C PHE A 148 13.80 22.58 18.04
N ASP A 149 13.05 23.59 18.45
CA ASP A 149 11.67 23.47 18.93
C ASP A 149 10.84 24.63 18.37
N TYR A 150 9.53 24.42 18.26
CA TYR A 150 8.61 25.53 17.97
C TYR A 150 8.34 26.32 19.26
N PRO A 151 8.26 27.67 19.19
CA PRO A 151 7.66 28.43 20.27
C PRO A 151 6.17 28.07 20.39
N VAL A 152 5.65 28.05 21.62
CA VAL A 152 4.31 27.50 21.95
C VAL A 152 3.20 28.09 21.09
N GLY A 153 3.16 29.41 20.92
CA GLY A 153 2.14 30.09 20.14
C GLY A 153 2.15 29.72 18.65
N GLU A 154 3.34 29.50 18.07
CA GLU A 154 3.49 29.07 16.68
C GLU A 154 3.12 27.59 16.51
N LEU A 155 3.42 26.76 17.52
CA LEU A 155 2.98 25.36 17.53
C LEU A 155 1.46 25.26 17.57
N ILE A 156 0.81 26.01 18.45
CA ILE A 156 -0.66 26.12 18.54
C ILE A 156 -1.25 26.57 17.19
N SER A 157 -0.69 27.63 16.61
CA SER A 157 -1.12 28.16 15.30
C SER A 157 -0.91 27.16 14.16
N LEU A 158 0.17 26.39 14.19
CA LEU A 158 0.43 25.31 13.22
C LEU A 158 -0.62 24.20 13.35
N LEU A 159 -0.97 23.80 14.58
CA LEU A 159 -1.94 22.73 14.82
C LEU A 159 -3.36 23.16 14.44
N HIS A 160 -3.76 24.41 14.71
CA HIS A 160 -5.02 24.96 14.18
C HIS A 160 -5.07 24.88 12.66
N ARG A 161 -4.04 25.41 11.99
CA ARG A 161 -3.96 25.35 10.52
C ARG A 161 -3.97 23.92 10.00
N GLY A 162 -3.29 23.00 10.68
CA GLY A 162 -3.29 21.57 10.32
C GLY A 162 -4.67 20.92 10.46
N ALA A 163 -5.38 21.20 11.54
CA ALA A 163 -6.73 20.69 11.78
C ALA A 163 -7.74 21.28 10.77
N ASP A 164 -7.73 22.60 10.56
CA ASP A 164 -8.62 23.26 9.60
C ASP A 164 -8.31 22.84 8.16
N ALA A 165 -7.03 22.71 7.80
CA ALA A 165 -6.61 22.20 6.50
C ALA A 165 -7.07 20.75 6.28
N LEU A 166 -7.10 19.92 7.31
CA LEU A 166 -7.66 18.57 7.19
C LEU A 166 -9.16 18.62 6.89
N PHE A 167 -9.94 19.43 7.63
CA PHE A 167 -11.37 19.59 7.37
C PHE A 167 -11.64 20.07 5.95
N GLN A 168 -10.93 21.11 5.51
CA GLN A 168 -11.07 21.65 4.15
C GLN A 168 -10.60 20.64 3.10
N HIS A 169 -9.47 19.95 3.31
CA HIS A 169 -9.00 18.91 2.41
C HIS A 169 -10.08 17.84 2.18
N ILE A 170 -10.76 17.39 3.24
CA ILE A 170 -11.82 16.38 3.11
C ILE A 170 -13.02 16.90 2.31
N LEU A 171 -13.39 18.17 2.52
CA LEU A 171 -14.49 18.82 1.83
C LEU A 171 -14.17 19.13 0.36
N ASP A 172 -12.95 19.54 0.06
CA ASP A 172 -12.50 20.06 -1.24
C ASP A 172 -11.87 19.01 -2.15
N GLU A 173 -11.33 17.92 -1.60
CA GLU A 173 -10.69 16.85 -2.36
C GLU A 173 -11.64 16.26 -3.42
N SER A 174 -11.25 16.39 -4.70
CA SER A 174 -11.92 15.76 -5.83
C SER A 174 -11.69 14.25 -5.77
N GLU A 175 -12.74 13.51 -5.43
CA GLU A 175 -12.74 12.06 -5.25
C GLU A 175 -12.43 11.21 -6.49
N ALA A 176 -11.87 11.77 -7.56
CA ALA A 176 -11.30 10.96 -8.65
C ALA A 176 -10.33 9.88 -8.11
N GLN A 177 -9.82 10.06 -6.88
CA GLN A 177 -8.99 9.11 -6.13
C GLN A 177 -9.71 8.29 -5.03
N ARG A 178 -10.99 8.52 -4.68
CA ARG A 178 -11.70 7.73 -3.64
C ARG A 178 -12.44 6.51 -4.17
N PHE A 179 -12.86 6.51 -5.44
CA PHE A 179 -13.41 5.32 -6.10
C PHE A 179 -12.39 4.20 -6.33
N ASN A 180 -11.14 4.42 -5.92
CA ASN A 180 -9.99 3.53 -6.06
C ASN A 180 -10.16 2.17 -5.35
N THR A 181 -11.24 1.95 -4.60
CA THR A 181 -11.53 0.65 -3.98
C THR A 181 -13.04 0.47 -3.81
N LEU A 182 -13.53 -0.76 -3.98
CA LEU A 182 -14.92 -1.20 -3.73
C LEU A 182 -15.33 -1.09 -2.23
N ALA A 183 -14.61 -0.31 -1.46
CA ALA A 183 -14.73 -0.13 -0.02
C ALA A 183 -14.67 1.35 0.30
N LEU A 184 -15.62 1.82 1.11
CA LEU A 184 -15.54 3.08 1.84
C LEU A 184 -14.25 3.13 2.66
N GLN A 185 -13.23 3.80 2.12
CA GLN A 185 -11.97 4.10 2.80
C GLN A 185 -11.97 5.54 3.31
N LEU A 186 -11.14 5.78 4.33
CA LEU A 186 -10.87 7.14 4.76
C LEU A 186 -10.29 7.98 3.61
N PRO A 187 -10.66 9.27 3.51
CA PRO A 187 -10.04 10.21 2.58
C PRO A 187 -8.51 10.14 2.66
N ARG A 188 -7.85 10.07 1.50
CA ARG A 188 -6.38 10.06 1.43
C ARG A 188 -5.88 11.44 1.84
N LEU A 189 -4.71 11.46 2.45
CA LEU A 189 -4.10 12.70 2.92
C LEU A 189 -2.98 13.09 1.98
N GLY A 190 -2.82 14.40 1.76
CA GLY A 190 -1.59 14.94 1.19
C GLY A 190 -0.40 14.59 2.08
N SER A 191 0.80 14.50 1.48
CA SER A 191 2.00 14.05 2.18
C SER A 191 2.33 14.86 3.45
N GLU A 192 1.98 16.14 3.47
CA GLU A 192 2.19 17.04 4.63
C GLU A 192 1.23 16.70 5.79
N LEU A 193 -0.07 16.60 5.53
CA LEU A 193 -1.07 16.22 6.54
C LEU A 193 -0.84 14.81 7.06
N GLN A 194 -0.44 13.88 6.19
CA GLN A 194 -0.09 12.53 6.59
C GLN A 194 1.11 12.53 7.55
N THR A 195 2.17 13.28 7.22
CA THR A 195 3.34 13.40 8.09
C THR A 195 2.97 14.01 9.44
N LEU A 196 2.15 15.08 9.42
CA LEU A 196 1.69 15.73 10.64
C LEU A 196 0.95 14.73 11.55
N ILE A 197 -0.02 13.99 11.02
CA ILE A 197 -0.86 13.08 11.81
C ILE A 197 -0.09 11.84 12.27
N GLU A 198 0.64 11.18 11.37
CA GLU A 198 1.26 9.87 11.65
C GLU A 198 2.61 9.97 12.38
N HIS A 199 3.31 11.12 12.27
CA HIS A 199 4.69 11.23 12.75
C HIS A 199 4.93 12.42 13.67
N GLU A 200 4.22 13.54 13.52
CA GLU A 200 4.50 14.76 14.30
C GLU A 200 3.52 14.99 15.46
N LEU A 201 2.25 14.56 15.31
CA LEU A 201 1.20 14.77 16.29
C LEU A 201 1.53 14.23 17.70
N PRO A 202 2.11 13.03 17.87
CA PRO A 202 2.50 12.55 19.19
C PRO A 202 3.55 13.45 19.86
N PHE A 203 4.48 14.02 19.08
CA PHE A 203 5.46 14.97 19.59
C PHE A 203 4.82 16.29 19.97
N ALA A 204 3.92 16.81 19.13
CA ALA A 204 3.19 18.05 19.40
C ALA A 204 2.40 17.99 20.72
N LEU A 205 1.68 16.88 20.94
CA LEU A 205 0.92 16.69 22.18
C LEU A 205 1.83 16.59 23.41
N ALA A 206 2.98 15.91 23.28
CA ALA A 206 3.97 15.81 24.36
C ALA A 206 4.63 17.16 24.68
N ASP A 207 4.95 17.96 23.66
CA ASP A 207 5.55 19.29 23.82
C ASP A 207 4.57 20.26 24.49
N LEU A 208 3.29 20.29 24.07
CA LEU A 208 2.23 21.08 24.71
C LEU A 208 2.01 20.68 26.17
N ALA A 209 1.97 19.38 26.47
CA ALA A 209 1.81 18.87 27.83
C ALA A 209 3.00 19.22 28.72
N ARG A 210 4.23 19.12 28.21
CA ARG A 210 5.45 19.47 28.96
C ARG A 210 5.49 20.96 29.31
N GLN A 211 5.01 21.82 28.41
CA GLN A 211 5.01 23.26 28.58
C GLN A 211 3.79 23.79 29.33
N GLN A 212 2.85 22.90 29.72
CA GLN A 212 1.58 23.26 30.38
C GLN A 212 0.84 24.38 29.62
N ALA A 213 0.86 24.30 28.29
CA ALA A 213 0.24 25.32 27.43
C ALA A 213 -1.29 25.29 27.59
N GLU A 214 -1.91 26.46 27.72
CA GLU A 214 -3.36 26.59 27.65
C GLU A 214 -3.79 26.45 26.18
N ILE A 215 -4.58 25.42 25.90
CA ILE A 215 -5.14 25.13 24.58
C ILE A 215 -6.61 25.53 24.64
N ASP A 216 -7.08 26.27 23.64
CA ASP A 216 -8.49 26.60 23.49
C ASP A 216 -9.34 25.37 23.12
N ALA A 217 -10.63 25.46 23.37
CA ALA A 217 -11.55 24.34 23.17
C ALA A 217 -11.67 23.94 21.68
N ASP A 218 -11.54 24.90 20.76
CA ASP A 218 -11.63 24.65 19.32
C ASP A 218 -10.42 23.87 18.82
N LEU A 219 -9.20 24.23 19.25
CA LEU A 219 -8.01 23.43 18.96
C LEU A 219 -8.10 22.05 19.60
N GLN A 220 -8.57 21.96 20.85
CA GLN A 220 -8.73 20.64 21.50
C GLN A 220 -9.64 19.72 20.67
N ALA A 221 -10.77 20.23 20.17
CA ALA A 221 -11.66 19.47 19.30
C ALA A 221 -11.00 19.13 17.95
N GLY A 222 -10.21 20.04 17.38
CA GLY A 222 -9.41 19.78 16.18
C GLY A 222 -8.35 18.69 16.39
N LEU A 223 -7.64 18.72 17.52
CA LEU A 223 -6.64 17.71 17.90
C LEU A 223 -7.29 16.35 18.11
N GLN A 224 -8.45 16.28 18.76
CA GLN A 224 -9.22 15.03 18.88
C GLN A 224 -9.53 14.45 17.50
N PHE A 225 -9.91 15.28 16.51
CA PHE A 225 -10.12 14.79 15.16
C PHE A 225 -8.84 14.21 14.52
N LEU A 226 -7.69 14.89 14.68
CA LEU A 226 -6.39 14.39 14.19
C LEU A 226 -5.98 13.09 14.90
N GLN A 227 -6.20 12.97 16.21
CA GLN A 227 -5.94 11.76 16.99
C GLN A 227 -6.86 10.61 16.58
N GLY A 228 -8.14 10.90 16.30
CA GLY A 228 -9.08 9.91 15.79
C GLY A 228 -8.63 9.34 14.44
N ARG A 229 -8.11 10.20 13.55
CA ARG A 229 -7.52 9.80 12.26
C ARG A 229 -6.30 8.91 12.42
N GLU A 230 -5.40 9.27 13.33
CA GLU A 230 -4.19 8.50 13.66
C GLU A 230 -4.55 7.11 14.21
N ALA A 231 -5.53 7.06 15.12
CA ALA A 231 -5.99 5.84 15.77
C ALA A 231 -6.90 4.95 14.89
N HIS A 232 -7.32 5.39 13.70
CA HIS A 232 -8.26 4.68 12.83
C HIS A 232 -7.59 3.50 12.09
N ARG A 233 -7.08 2.57 12.88
CA ARG A 233 -6.48 1.29 12.48
C ARG A 233 -7.23 0.16 13.18
N PRO A 234 -7.27 -1.06 12.61
CA PRO A 234 -8.03 -2.18 13.20
C PRO A 234 -7.72 -2.45 14.67
N GLU A 235 -6.48 -2.21 15.11
CA GLU A 235 -6.00 -2.44 16.48
C GLU A 235 -6.51 -1.40 17.50
N SER A 236 -6.70 -0.15 17.08
CA SER A 236 -7.05 0.98 17.96
C SER A 236 -8.40 1.60 17.61
N MET A 237 -9.23 0.84 16.90
CA MET A 237 -10.45 1.34 16.27
C MET A 237 -11.43 1.95 17.28
N MET A 238 -11.61 1.35 18.46
CA MET A 238 -12.50 1.91 19.48
C MET A 238 -12.06 3.31 19.95
N VAL A 239 -10.75 3.50 20.17
CA VAL A 239 -10.19 4.78 20.61
C VAL A 239 -10.41 5.87 19.55
N ALA A 240 -10.33 5.51 18.27
CA ALA A 240 -10.61 6.44 17.18
C ALA A 240 -12.05 7.00 17.23
N ARG A 241 -13.02 6.15 17.56
CA ARG A 241 -14.41 6.56 17.70
C ARG A 241 -14.59 7.55 18.84
N ASP A 242 -14.03 7.24 20.00
CA ASP A 242 -14.14 8.11 21.19
C ASP A 242 -13.62 9.52 20.87
N TYR A 243 -12.50 9.61 20.15
CA TYR A 243 -11.96 10.88 19.69
C TYR A 243 -12.87 11.62 18.70
N TYR A 244 -13.46 10.92 17.73
CA TYR A 244 -14.40 11.54 16.79
C TYR A 244 -15.69 12.02 17.47
N GLU A 245 -16.23 11.24 18.40
CA GLU A 245 -17.42 11.60 19.18
C GLU A 245 -17.14 12.80 20.11
N ALA A 246 -15.98 12.83 20.76
CA ALA A 246 -15.56 13.96 21.59
C ALA A 246 -15.43 15.25 20.77
N SER A 247 -14.78 15.17 19.60
CA SER A 247 -14.66 16.31 18.68
C SER A 247 -16.03 16.79 18.22
N LEU A 248 -16.91 15.88 17.81
CA LEU A 248 -18.26 16.20 17.34
C LEU A 248 -19.10 16.89 18.43
N THR A 249 -19.01 16.42 19.67
CA THR A 249 -19.74 16.98 20.82
C THR A 249 -19.39 18.45 21.06
N HIS A 250 -18.16 18.86 20.75
CA HIS A 250 -17.76 20.26 20.79
C HIS A 250 -18.41 21.07 19.67
N TRP A 251 -18.26 20.63 18.42
CA TRP A 251 -18.75 21.37 17.25
C TRP A 251 -20.27 21.44 17.19
N LEU A 252 -21.01 20.51 17.79
CA LEU A 252 -22.48 20.55 17.90
C LEU A 252 -23.00 21.75 18.72
N LYS A 253 -22.16 22.35 19.57
CA LYS A 253 -22.55 23.52 20.38
C LYS A 253 -22.56 24.80 19.56
N ASP A 254 -21.83 24.84 18.44
CA ASP A 254 -21.75 25.99 17.54
C ASP A 254 -22.60 25.76 16.29
N GLY A 255 -23.48 26.72 15.99
CA GLY A 255 -24.35 26.72 14.81
C GLY A 255 -23.78 27.47 13.61
N SER A 256 -22.53 27.93 13.67
CA SER A 256 -21.87 28.61 12.57
C SER A 256 -21.73 27.72 11.32
N SER A 257 -21.74 28.30 10.12
CA SER A 257 -21.56 27.51 8.87
C SER A 257 -20.23 26.74 8.86
N ALA A 258 -19.17 27.31 9.44
CA ALA A 258 -17.89 26.64 9.56
C ALA A 258 -17.94 25.46 10.55
N ALA A 259 -18.69 25.58 11.65
CA ALA A 259 -18.92 24.47 12.57
C ALA A 259 -19.78 23.38 11.94
N LEU A 260 -20.83 23.74 11.18
CA LEU A 260 -21.64 22.77 10.43
C LEU A 260 -20.79 21.97 9.43
N ASP A 261 -19.84 22.60 8.75
CA ASP A 261 -18.89 21.91 7.88
C ASP A 261 -18.03 20.90 8.65
N LYS A 262 -17.52 21.28 9.83
CA LYS A 262 -16.75 20.38 10.71
C LYS A 262 -17.60 19.22 11.24
N GLN A 263 -18.86 19.49 11.63
CA GLN A 263 -19.82 18.48 12.05
C GLN A 263 -20.06 17.45 10.94
N ALA A 264 -20.33 17.90 9.71
CA ALA A 264 -20.57 17.02 8.58
C ALA A 264 -19.37 16.10 8.29
N VAL A 265 -18.15 16.64 8.37
CA VAL A 265 -16.92 15.84 8.20
C VAL A 265 -16.77 14.79 9.31
N LEU A 266 -17.06 15.14 10.57
CA LEU A 266 -16.97 14.20 11.70
C LEU A 266 -18.04 13.10 11.61
N LEU A 267 -19.27 13.46 11.24
CA LEU A 267 -20.35 12.50 10.99
C LEU A 267 -19.98 11.53 9.86
N LEU A 268 -19.38 12.03 8.77
CA LEU A 268 -18.84 11.19 7.71
C LEU A 268 -17.82 10.19 8.26
N HIS A 269 -16.87 10.64 9.09
CA HIS A 269 -15.83 9.77 9.67
C HIS A 269 -16.40 8.73 10.62
N LEU A 270 -17.43 9.06 11.41
CA LEU A 270 -18.17 8.11 12.24
C LEU A 270 -18.93 7.09 11.39
N GLY A 271 -19.56 7.51 10.28
CA GLY A 271 -20.21 6.60 9.34
C GLY A 271 -19.21 5.62 8.70
N LEU A 272 -18.04 6.12 8.28
CA LEU A 272 -16.94 5.28 7.76
C LEU A 272 -16.42 4.31 8.83
N TRP A 273 -16.29 4.77 10.07
CA TRP A 273 -15.91 3.94 11.21
C TRP A 273 -16.90 2.78 11.41
N TRP A 274 -18.19 3.06 11.49
CA TRP A 274 -19.22 2.03 11.68
C TRP A 274 -19.26 1.04 10.51
N ARG A 275 -19.03 1.51 9.29
CA ARG A 275 -18.93 0.65 8.11
C ARG A 275 -17.72 -0.29 8.19
N SER A 276 -16.57 0.21 8.64
CA SER A 276 -15.38 -0.60 8.89
C SER A 276 -15.58 -1.59 10.04
N TYR A 277 -16.27 -1.17 11.10
CA TYR A 277 -16.59 -2.01 12.25
C TYR A 277 -17.51 -3.16 11.84
N ALA A 278 -18.51 -2.91 10.97
CA ALA A 278 -19.39 -3.95 10.43
C ALA A 278 -18.60 -5.07 9.74
N VAL A 279 -17.57 -4.74 8.96
CA VAL A 279 -16.77 -5.75 8.24
C VAL A 279 -15.90 -6.56 9.18
N LEU A 280 -15.30 -5.92 10.19
CA LEU A 280 -14.49 -6.60 11.19
C LEU A 280 -15.36 -7.50 12.09
N GLN A 281 -16.53 -7.01 12.49
CA GLN A 281 -17.42 -7.68 13.44
C GLN A 281 -18.71 -8.16 12.76
N ARG A 282 -18.60 -9.31 12.07
CA ARG A 282 -19.72 -9.88 11.29
C ARG A 282 -20.99 -10.16 12.09
N SER A 283 -20.89 -10.46 13.39
CA SER A 283 -22.06 -10.70 14.25
C SER A 283 -22.91 -9.44 14.45
N ALA A 284 -22.33 -8.25 14.34
CA ALA A 284 -23.00 -6.97 14.51
C ALA A 284 -23.23 -6.24 13.18
N TYR A 285 -23.01 -6.90 12.04
CA TYR A 285 -22.96 -6.27 10.70
C TYR A 285 -24.17 -5.38 10.40
N GLU A 286 -25.38 -5.91 10.57
CA GLU A 286 -26.61 -5.18 10.26
C GLU A 286 -26.79 -3.97 11.17
N SER A 287 -26.61 -4.14 12.48
CA SER A 287 -26.71 -3.03 13.45
C SER A 287 -25.67 -1.93 13.20
N ALA A 288 -24.45 -2.31 12.83
CA ALA A 288 -23.38 -1.38 12.51
C ALA A 288 -23.64 -0.62 11.21
N CYS A 289 -24.16 -1.31 10.17
CA CYS A 289 -24.60 -0.66 8.94
C CYS A 289 -25.77 0.32 9.19
N GLN A 290 -26.71 -0.01 10.08
CA GLN A 290 -27.78 0.92 10.46
C GLN A 290 -27.24 2.18 11.16
N GLN A 291 -26.22 2.06 12.01
CA GLN A 291 -25.55 3.24 12.59
C GLN A 291 -24.83 4.05 11.52
N ALA A 292 -24.08 3.40 10.62
CA ALA A 292 -23.41 4.08 9.51
C ALA A 292 -24.40 4.87 8.65
N LYS A 293 -25.57 4.28 8.36
CA LYS A 293 -26.67 4.94 7.64
C LYS A 293 -27.08 6.25 8.32
N ARG A 294 -27.36 6.22 9.63
CA ARG A 294 -27.78 7.41 10.40
C ARG A 294 -26.77 8.54 10.30
N TYR A 295 -25.49 8.23 10.52
CA TYR A 295 -24.42 9.24 10.43
C TYR A 295 -24.29 9.84 9.02
N PHE A 296 -24.43 9.03 7.96
CA PHE A 296 -24.40 9.55 6.59
C PHE A 296 -25.66 10.37 6.24
N GLU A 297 -26.84 10.00 6.72
CA GLU A 297 -28.07 10.78 6.56
C GLU A 297 -27.94 12.15 7.24
N GLU A 298 -27.45 12.19 8.48
CA GLU A 298 -27.21 13.44 9.21
C GLU A 298 -26.18 14.32 8.49
N CYS A 299 -25.06 13.73 8.03
CA CYS A 299 -24.05 14.43 7.24
C CYS A 299 -24.63 15.08 5.97
N LEU A 300 -25.41 14.33 5.19
CA LEU A 300 -26.03 14.86 3.96
C LEU A 300 -27.10 15.91 4.26
N SER A 301 -27.84 15.77 5.37
CA SER A 301 -28.83 16.76 5.80
C SER A 301 -28.20 18.13 6.05
N ILE A 302 -26.99 18.17 6.63
CA ILE A 302 -26.24 19.42 6.85
C ILE A 302 -25.87 20.07 5.51
N PHE A 303 -25.37 19.30 4.54
CA PHE A 303 -25.03 19.86 3.22
C PHE A 303 -26.27 20.37 2.47
N GLN A 304 -27.41 19.73 2.64
CA GLN A 304 -28.68 20.18 2.08
C GLN A 304 -29.16 21.48 2.74
N GLN A 305 -29.08 21.59 4.08
CA GLN A 305 -29.43 22.81 4.82
C GLN A 305 -28.54 24.00 4.43
N GLN A 306 -27.25 23.75 4.21
CA GLN A 306 -26.31 24.77 3.74
C GLN A 306 -26.42 25.07 2.24
N GLN A 307 -27.36 24.46 1.51
CA GLN A 307 -27.53 24.62 0.06
C GLN A 307 -26.24 24.37 -0.74
N ARG A 308 -25.47 23.33 -0.35
CA ARG A 308 -24.22 22.91 -0.99
C ARG A 308 -24.45 21.62 -1.82
N PRO A 309 -25.02 21.72 -3.04
CA PRO A 309 -25.25 20.54 -3.89
C PRO A 309 -23.94 19.91 -4.35
N ASP A 310 -22.86 20.69 -4.45
CA ASP A 310 -21.49 20.24 -4.74
C ASP A 310 -20.98 19.21 -3.73
N ARG A 311 -21.23 19.45 -2.43
CA ARG A 311 -20.84 18.55 -1.34
C ARG A 311 -21.81 17.40 -1.17
N THR A 312 -23.11 17.64 -1.34
CA THR A 312 -24.12 16.57 -1.34
C THR A 312 -23.79 15.54 -2.42
N ALA A 313 -23.52 15.98 -3.65
CA ALA A 313 -23.10 15.12 -4.76
C ALA A 313 -21.90 14.25 -4.38
N ARG A 314 -20.89 14.86 -3.74
CA ARG A 314 -19.67 14.17 -3.35
C ARG A 314 -19.89 13.01 -2.40
N PHE A 315 -20.71 13.19 -1.37
CA PHE A 315 -20.83 12.20 -0.29
C PHE A 315 -22.05 11.28 -0.41
N ILE A 316 -22.93 11.50 -1.40
CA ILE A 316 -24.18 10.73 -1.57
C ILE A 316 -23.94 9.23 -1.75
N HIS A 317 -22.82 8.84 -2.35
CA HIS A 317 -22.48 7.43 -2.59
C HIS A 317 -22.10 6.66 -1.34
N ALA A 318 -21.64 7.34 -0.28
CA ALA A 318 -21.38 6.69 1.01
C ALA A 318 -22.67 6.13 1.63
N LEU A 319 -23.75 6.93 1.58
CA LEU A 319 -25.07 6.49 2.00
C LEU A 319 -25.63 5.41 1.06
N ALA A 320 -25.47 5.59 -0.27
CA ALA A 320 -25.93 4.62 -1.26
C ALA A 320 -25.29 3.23 -1.06
N GLU A 321 -23.99 3.16 -0.75
CA GLU A 321 -23.33 1.87 -0.46
C GLU A 321 -23.95 1.19 0.76
N VAL A 322 -24.17 1.93 1.86
CA VAL A 322 -24.76 1.34 3.07
C VAL A 322 -26.19 0.84 2.82
N LEU A 323 -27.01 1.60 2.08
CA LEU A 323 -28.35 1.18 1.71
C LEU A 323 -28.34 -0.06 0.82
N GLN A 324 -27.41 -0.14 -0.14
CA GLN A 324 -27.18 -1.33 -0.95
C GLN A 324 -26.88 -2.55 -0.07
N LYS A 325 -26.01 -2.40 0.95
CA LYS A 325 -25.66 -3.49 1.87
C LYS A 325 -26.79 -3.88 2.82
N LEU A 326 -27.66 -2.95 3.20
CA LEU A 326 -28.86 -3.21 4.00
C LEU A 326 -30.04 -3.77 3.16
N GLY A 327 -29.98 -3.69 1.83
CA GLY A 327 -31.08 -4.11 0.95
C GLY A 327 -32.26 -3.13 0.94
N GLU A 328 -32.03 -1.86 1.26
CA GLU A 328 -33.05 -0.81 1.34
C GLU A 328 -33.30 -0.19 -0.05
N TRP A 329 -33.91 -0.97 -0.94
CA TRP A 329 -34.00 -0.66 -2.37
C TRP A 329 -34.76 0.63 -2.71
N GLU A 330 -35.83 0.95 -1.98
CA GLU A 330 -36.63 2.16 -2.23
C GLU A 330 -35.84 3.43 -1.95
N GLN A 331 -35.17 3.48 -0.81
CA GLN A 331 -34.31 4.61 -0.43
C GLN A 331 -33.09 4.70 -1.34
N LEU A 332 -32.49 3.57 -1.71
CA LEU A 332 -31.38 3.53 -2.67
C LEU A 332 -31.80 4.11 -4.03
N SER A 333 -33.00 3.79 -4.50
CA SER A 333 -33.56 4.35 -5.74
C SER A 333 -33.68 5.88 -5.68
N ALA A 334 -34.25 6.42 -4.60
CA ALA A 334 -34.42 7.85 -4.41
C ALA A 334 -33.08 8.59 -4.38
N ILE A 335 -32.09 8.02 -3.70
CA ILE A 335 -30.74 8.58 -3.59
C ILE A 335 -30.02 8.52 -4.95
N ALA A 336 -30.07 7.41 -5.66
CA ALA A 336 -29.45 7.28 -6.97
C ALA A 336 -30.09 8.22 -8.00
N GLN A 337 -31.41 8.41 -7.97
CA GLN A 337 -32.10 9.41 -8.81
C GLN A 337 -31.68 10.84 -8.48
N THR A 338 -31.42 11.14 -7.21
CA THR A 338 -30.86 12.43 -6.80
C THR A 338 -29.44 12.58 -7.30
N GLY A 339 -28.61 11.54 -7.20
CA GLY A 339 -27.26 11.46 -7.77
C GLY A 339 -27.22 11.76 -9.27
N LEU A 340 -28.14 11.19 -10.06
CA LEU A 340 -28.23 11.46 -11.51
C LEU A 340 -28.39 12.95 -11.85
N LYS A 341 -29.07 13.73 -11.00
CA LYS A 341 -29.26 15.17 -11.20
C LYS A 341 -27.99 15.94 -10.84
N LEU A 342 -27.27 15.47 -9.83
CA LEU A 342 -26.09 16.12 -9.27
C LEU A 342 -24.78 15.80 -10.03
N HIS A 343 -24.67 14.62 -10.64
CA HIS A 343 -23.44 14.12 -11.26
C HIS A 343 -23.37 14.29 -12.79
N ARG A 344 -24.12 15.23 -13.37
CA ARG A 344 -24.19 15.40 -14.83
C ARG A 344 -22.82 15.58 -15.50
N ASP A 345 -21.89 16.24 -14.81
CA ASP A 345 -20.55 16.54 -15.32
C ASP A 345 -19.46 15.55 -14.84
N ASP A 346 -19.85 14.59 -13.97
CA ASP A 346 -18.96 13.58 -13.39
C ASP A 346 -19.35 12.17 -13.88
N TRP A 347 -18.75 11.78 -15.00
CA TRP A 347 -19.00 10.50 -15.68
C TRP A 347 -18.78 9.28 -14.78
N VAL A 348 -17.83 9.34 -13.83
CA VAL A 348 -17.53 8.23 -12.93
C VAL A 348 -18.68 8.02 -11.96
N ARG A 349 -19.13 9.09 -11.32
CA ARG A 349 -20.23 9.03 -10.36
C ARG A 349 -21.56 8.73 -11.04
N LEU A 350 -21.78 9.31 -12.21
CA LEU A 350 -22.96 9.05 -13.02
C LEU A 350 -23.07 7.57 -13.42
N ALA A 351 -21.95 6.93 -13.78
CA ALA A 351 -21.92 5.49 -14.04
C ALA A 351 -22.34 4.68 -12.80
N ARG A 352 -21.89 5.09 -11.60
CA ARG A 352 -22.22 4.40 -10.36
C ARG A 352 -23.69 4.58 -9.95
N ASP A 353 -24.27 5.76 -10.16
CA ASP A 353 -25.71 5.98 -9.96
C ASP A 353 -26.56 5.05 -10.83
N TYR A 354 -26.21 4.93 -12.12
CA TYR A 354 -26.86 3.95 -13.00
C TYR A 354 -26.63 2.51 -12.55
N GLY A 355 -25.45 2.20 -12.01
CA GLY A 355 -25.17 0.92 -11.36
C GLY A 355 -26.12 0.61 -10.21
N TYR A 356 -26.34 1.57 -9.29
CA TYR A 356 -27.29 1.41 -8.19
C TYR A 356 -28.73 1.22 -8.68
N LEU A 357 -29.16 2.00 -9.68
CA LEU A 357 -30.50 1.84 -10.27
C LEU A 357 -30.67 0.49 -10.98
N ALA A 358 -29.62 -0.03 -11.61
CA ALA A 358 -29.64 -1.36 -12.21
C ALA A 358 -29.81 -2.46 -11.15
N GLU A 359 -29.15 -2.34 -10.00
CA GLU A 359 -29.32 -3.26 -8.86
C GLU A 359 -30.73 -3.21 -8.29
N VAL A 360 -31.26 -2.01 -8.06
CA VAL A 360 -32.65 -1.81 -7.59
C VAL A 360 -33.64 -2.44 -8.56
N ALA A 361 -33.48 -2.20 -9.87
CA ALA A 361 -34.36 -2.76 -10.89
C ALA A 361 -34.28 -4.31 -10.95
N LEU A 362 -33.09 -4.89 -10.77
CA LEU A 362 -32.96 -6.35 -10.64
C LEU A 362 -33.70 -6.89 -9.41
N ALA A 363 -33.58 -6.22 -8.26
CA ALA A 363 -34.27 -6.62 -7.03
C ALA A 363 -35.80 -6.52 -7.18
N GLN A 364 -36.29 -5.52 -7.92
CA GLN A 364 -37.71 -5.31 -8.23
C GLN A 364 -38.23 -6.20 -9.38
N GLN A 365 -37.38 -7.04 -9.97
CA GLN A 365 -37.72 -7.89 -11.12
C GLN A 365 -38.08 -7.12 -12.42
N ASP A 366 -37.69 -5.85 -12.53
CA ASP A 366 -37.80 -5.07 -13.75
C ASP A 366 -36.54 -5.29 -14.62
N TRP A 367 -36.52 -6.43 -15.30
CA TRP A 367 -35.39 -6.84 -16.14
C TRP A 367 -35.09 -5.85 -17.27
N PRO A 368 -36.10 -5.30 -18.00
CA PRO A 368 -35.85 -4.28 -19.02
C PRO A 368 -35.18 -3.02 -18.47
N ALA A 369 -35.64 -2.49 -17.33
CA ALA A 369 -35.01 -1.32 -16.72
C ALA A 369 -33.60 -1.63 -16.23
N ALA A 370 -33.40 -2.77 -15.57
CA ALA A 370 -32.08 -3.22 -15.10
C ALA A 370 -31.06 -3.29 -16.25
N ARG A 371 -31.46 -3.86 -17.38
CA ARG A 371 -30.63 -3.93 -18.59
C ARG A 371 -30.26 -2.52 -19.07
N ARG A 372 -31.25 -1.63 -19.21
CA ARG A 372 -31.03 -0.26 -19.71
C ARG A 372 -30.07 0.51 -18.81
N TYR A 373 -30.26 0.43 -17.49
CA TYR A 373 -29.39 1.11 -16.53
C TYR A 373 -27.97 0.52 -16.52
N ALA A 374 -27.81 -0.80 -16.61
CA ALA A 374 -26.49 -1.43 -16.70
C ALA A 374 -25.75 -1.05 -18.00
N GLU A 375 -26.46 -0.98 -19.15
CA GLU A 375 -25.90 -0.51 -20.41
C GLU A 375 -25.46 0.97 -20.32
N GLN A 376 -26.28 1.82 -19.69
CA GLN A 376 -25.92 3.22 -19.43
C GLN A 376 -24.69 3.35 -18.54
N ALA A 377 -24.62 2.60 -17.43
CA ALA A 377 -23.47 2.59 -16.53
C ALA A 377 -22.15 2.25 -17.26
N LEU A 378 -22.18 1.26 -18.15
CA LEU A 378 -21.03 0.89 -18.98
C LEU A 378 -20.65 2.00 -19.96
N THR A 379 -21.62 2.62 -20.64
CA THR A 379 -21.34 3.73 -21.56
C THR A 379 -20.71 4.93 -20.84
N GLN A 380 -21.24 5.33 -19.68
CA GLN A 380 -20.68 6.44 -18.91
C GLN A 380 -19.27 6.12 -18.39
N SER A 381 -19.04 4.88 -17.95
CA SER A 381 -17.71 4.43 -17.53
C SER A 381 -16.69 4.46 -18.67
N GLN A 382 -17.08 4.06 -19.88
CA GLN A 382 -16.21 4.14 -21.06
C GLN A 382 -15.87 5.59 -21.43
N GLN A 383 -16.84 6.49 -21.35
CA GLN A 383 -16.61 7.93 -21.59
C GLN A 383 -15.66 8.54 -20.54
N ALA A 384 -15.77 8.11 -19.27
CA ALA A 384 -14.85 8.51 -18.23
C ALA A 384 -13.40 8.07 -18.53
N VAL A 385 -13.22 6.81 -18.97
CA VAL A 385 -11.91 6.27 -19.36
C VAL A 385 -11.33 7.03 -20.55
N GLN A 386 -12.14 7.32 -21.57
CA GLN A 386 -11.69 8.05 -22.76
C GLN A 386 -11.26 9.48 -22.40
N LYS A 387 -12.07 10.22 -21.63
CA LYS A 387 -11.73 11.58 -21.17
C LYS A 387 -10.44 11.58 -20.33
N ALA A 388 -10.24 10.56 -19.49
CA ALA A 388 -9.02 10.43 -18.70
C ALA A 388 -7.79 10.19 -19.59
N ALA A 389 -7.91 9.37 -20.64
CA ALA A 389 -6.85 9.13 -21.62
C ALA A 389 -6.50 10.41 -22.42
N ASP A 390 -7.50 11.21 -22.79
CA ASP A 390 -7.32 12.43 -23.56
C ASP A 390 -6.70 13.59 -22.73
N SER A 391 -6.86 13.55 -21.40
CA SER A 391 -6.35 14.58 -20.46
C SER A 391 -4.93 14.34 -19.94
N ALA A 392 -4.26 13.26 -20.35
CA ALA A 392 -2.98 12.85 -19.78
C ALA A 392 -1.79 13.65 -20.34
N ASP A 393 -1.50 14.81 -19.74
CA ASP A 393 -0.14 15.36 -19.70
C ASP A 393 0.76 14.45 -18.82
N ALA A 394 1.59 13.67 -19.50
CA ALA A 394 2.84 12.94 -19.19
C ALA A 394 3.42 12.72 -17.76
N ALA A 395 2.75 12.96 -16.62
CA ALA A 395 3.41 12.86 -15.30
C ALA A 395 2.72 11.99 -14.22
N VAL A 396 1.47 11.54 -14.41
CA VAL A 396 0.80 10.67 -13.43
C VAL A 396 0.35 9.38 -14.12
N PRO A 397 0.87 8.20 -13.73
CA PRO A 397 0.48 6.95 -14.38
C PRO A 397 -1.02 6.68 -14.15
N PRO A 398 -1.78 6.31 -15.21
CA PRO A 398 -3.24 6.16 -15.20
C PRO A 398 -3.72 4.91 -14.45
N THR A 399 -2.89 4.30 -13.61
CA THR A 399 -3.14 2.96 -13.08
C THR A 399 -4.28 2.94 -12.08
N ALA A 400 -4.33 3.83 -11.10
CA ALA A 400 -5.29 3.69 -10.00
C ALA A 400 -6.75 4.04 -10.42
N ALA A 401 -6.96 5.16 -11.12
CA ALA A 401 -8.27 5.55 -11.63
C ALA A 401 -8.80 4.61 -12.73
N ALA A 402 -7.91 4.11 -13.61
CA ALA A 402 -8.31 3.12 -14.62
C ALA A 402 -8.66 1.76 -13.99
N LEU A 403 -7.91 1.32 -12.96
CA LEU A 403 -8.20 0.08 -12.24
C LEU A 403 -9.55 0.17 -11.51
N SER A 404 -9.84 1.28 -10.82
CA SER A 404 -11.15 1.57 -10.21
C SER A 404 -12.31 1.43 -11.20
N LEU A 405 -12.18 2.07 -12.36
CA LEU A 405 -13.19 2.05 -13.41
C LEU A 405 -13.37 0.64 -13.97
N GLN A 406 -12.28 -0.11 -14.17
CA GLN A 406 -12.34 -1.51 -14.60
C GLN A 406 -13.14 -2.39 -13.62
N TYR A 407 -13.02 -2.17 -12.30
CA TYR A 407 -13.78 -2.95 -11.32
C TYR A 407 -15.27 -2.65 -11.34
N HIS A 408 -15.63 -1.38 -11.43
CA HIS A 408 -17.03 -0.99 -11.57
C HIS A 408 -17.62 -1.54 -12.87
N GLN A 409 -16.85 -1.60 -13.96
CA GLN A 409 -17.27 -2.24 -15.21
C GLN A 409 -17.54 -3.75 -15.03
N GLY A 410 -16.70 -4.46 -14.28
CA GLY A 410 -16.94 -5.86 -13.91
C GLY A 410 -18.29 -6.07 -13.23
N TRP A 411 -18.64 -5.20 -12.28
CA TRP A 411 -19.95 -5.19 -11.63
C TRP A 411 -21.09 -4.89 -12.61
N TYR A 412 -20.96 -3.87 -13.47
CA TYR A 412 -22.01 -3.53 -14.45
C TYR A 412 -22.23 -4.63 -15.48
N HIS A 413 -21.16 -5.31 -15.92
CA HIS A 413 -21.27 -6.48 -16.78
C HIS A 413 -21.97 -7.66 -16.10
N PHE A 414 -21.75 -7.86 -14.80
CA PHE A 414 -22.47 -8.85 -14.02
C PHE A 414 -23.97 -8.53 -13.96
N LEU A 415 -24.35 -7.29 -13.64
CA LEU A 415 -25.77 -6.85 -13.63
C LEU A 415 -26.42 -7.01 -15.01
N LEU A 416 -25.71 -6.62 -16.08
CA LEU A 416 -26.17 -6.81 -17.45
C LEU A 416 -26.37 -8.28 -17.81
N GLY A 417 -25.46 -9.15 -17.36
CA GLY A 417 -25.55 -10.59 -17.52
C GLY A 417 -26.78 -11.18 -16.84
N GLN A 418 -27.04 -10.78 -15.58
CA GLN A 418 -28.23 -11.21 -14.83
C GLN A 418 -29.52 -10.74 -15.49
N ALA A 419 -29.61 -9.45 -15.87
CA ALA A 419 -30.80 -8.92 -16.54
C ALA A 419 -31.11 -9.66 -17.85
N LYS A 420 -30.09 -9.93 -18.67
CA LYS A 420 -30.23 -10.69 -19.93
C LYS A 420 -30.60 -12.15 -19.69
N LEU A 421 -30.10 -12.75 -18.61
CA LEU A 421 -30.43 -14.12 -18.24
C LEU A 421 -31.92 -14.25 -17.89
N HIS A 422 -32.46 -13.35 -17.08
CA HIS A 422 -33.89 -13.32 -16.73
C HIS A 422 -34.80 -12.99 -17.93
N GLN A 423 -34.27 -12.32 -18.97
CA GLN A 423 -34.96 -12.10 -20.24
C GLN A 423 -34.88 -13.30 -21.21
N GLY A 424 -34.28 -14.42 -20.83
CA GLY A 424 -34.12 -15.60 -21.68
C GLY A 424 -33.02 -15.47 -22.76
N GLN A 425 -32.20 -14.42 -22.72
CA GLN A 425 -31.12 -14.16 -23.68
C GLN A 425 -29.80 -14.82 -23.26
N THR A 426 -29.82 -16.14 -23.09
CA THR A 426 -28.72 -16.90 -22.44
C THR A 426 -27.36 -16.72 -23.12
N ASN A 427 -27.29 -16.62 -24.46
CA ASN A 427 -26.04 -16.38 -25.18
C ASN A 427 -25.44 -15.00 -24.88
N ALA A 428 -26.29 -13.97 -24.84
CA ALA A 428 -25.86 -12.60 -24.55
C ALA A 428 -25.49 -12.43 -23.06
N ALA A 429 -26.18 -13.14 -22.17
CA ALA A 429 -25.88 -13.20 -20.75
C ALA A 429 -24.49 -13.82 -20.48
N LEU A 430 -24.17 -14.95 -21.12
CA LEU A 430 -22.85 -15.58 -21.00
C LEU A 430 -21.72 -14.64 -21.44
N LYS A 431 -21.88 -13.97 -22.59
CA LYS A 431 -20.88 -13.01 -23.07
C LYS A 431 -20.66 -11.88 -22.06
N ALA A 432 -21.73 -11.37 -21.45
CA ALA A 432 -21.62 -10.34 -20.43
C ALA A 432 -20.95 -10.86 -19.14
N LEU A 433 -21.27 -12.07 -18.70
CA LEU A 433 -20.68 -12.67 -17.50
C LEU A 433 -19.20 -13.05 -17.67
N GLU A 434 -18.79 -13.51 -18.85
CA GLU A 434 -17.37 -13.73 -19.16
C GLU A 434 -16.58 -12.41 -19.18
N ASN A 435 -17.16 -11.34 -19.74
CA ASN A 435 -16.57 -10.00 -19.62
C ASN A 435 -16.46 -9.56 -18.15
N ALA A 436 -17.49 -9.84 -17.33
CA ALA A 436 -17.44 -9.56 -15.89
C ALA A 436 -16.30 -10.30 -15.19
N ARG A 437 -16.08 -11.58 -15.53
CA ARG A 437 -14.98 -12.40 -15.00
C ARG A 437 -13.60 -11.85 -15.39
N GLN A 438 -13.44 -11.34 -16.61
CA GLN A 438 -12.17 -10.77 -17.08
C GLN A 438 -11.83 -9.43 -16.41
N GLN A 439 -12.84 -8.64 -16.08
CA GLN A 439 -12.66 -7.29 -15.51
C GLN A 439 -12.70 -7.27 -13.98
N THR A 440 -13.10 -8.38 -13.34
CA THR A 440 -13.14 -8.51 -11.87
C THR A 440 -11.98 -9.37 -11.39
N ALA A 441 -11.22 -8.91 -10.40
CA ALA A 441 -10.21 -9.75 -9.74
C ALA A 441 -10.63 -10.13 -8.31
N PRO A 442 -10.35 -11.38 -7.86
CA PRO A 442 -10.72 -11.86 -6.52
C PRO A 442 -10.23 -10.99 -5.36
N ARG A 443 -9.11 -10.30 -5.55
CA ARG A 443 -8.53 -9.42 -4.54
C ARG A 443 -9.40 -8.20 -4.23
N TYR A 444 -10.21 -7.71 -5.17
CA TYR A 444 -11.02 -6.50 -4.94
C TYR A 444 -12.41 -6.79 -4.42
N ASP A 445 -13.09 -7.77 -5.02
CA ASP A 445 -14.39 -8.24 -4.53
C ASP A 445 -14.52 -9.75 -4.71
N LEU A 446 -14.16 -10.45 -3.64
CA LEU A 446 -14.27 -11.90 -3.54
C LEU A 446 -15.73 -12.37 -3.61
N SER A 447 -16.68 -11.56 -3.16
CA SER A 447 -18.10 -11.93 -3.16
C SER A 447 -18.68 -11.90 -4.57
N LEU A 448 -18.46 -10.80 -5.31
CA LEU A 448 -18.86 -10.67 -6.71
C LEU A 448 -18.19 -11.74 -7.57
N TYR A 449 -16.88 -11.93 -7.43
CA TYR A 449 -16.15 -12.89 -8.25
C TYR A 449 -16.68 -14.32 -8.08
N ARG A 450 -16.99 -14.72 -6.84
CA ARG A 450 -17.62 -16.03 -6.56
C ARG A 450 -19.03 -16.12 -7.16
N GLN A 451 -19.81 -15.05 -7.11
CA GLN A 451 -21.13 -15.02 -7.74
C GLN A 451 -21.04 -15.17 -9.27
N ILE A 452 -20.09 -14.48 -9.91
CA ILE A 452 -19.83 -14.61 -11.36
C ILE A 452 -19.48 -16.07 -11.70
N LEU A 453 -18.51 -16.66 -11.00
CA LEU A 453 -18.10 -18.05 -11.26
C LEU A 453 -19.23 -19.05 -11.04
N SER A 454 -20.00 -18.90 -9.96
CA SER A 454 -21.14 -19.78 -9.67
C SER A 454 -22.23 -19.69 -10.74
N THR A 455 -22.47 -18.48 -11.26
CA THR A 455 -23.46 -18.23 -12.32
C THR A 455 -22.98 -18.82 -13.64
N LEU A 456 -21.73 -18.54 -14.04
CA LEU A 456 -21.13 -19.12 -15.25
C LEU A 456 -21.13 -20.66 -15.19
N HIS A 457 -20.72 -21.23 -14.05
CA HIS A 457 -20.71 -22.68 -13.85
C HIS A 457 -22.09 -23.29 -14.12
N ARG A 458 -23.15 -22.72 -13.50
CA ARG A 458 -24.52 -23.20 -13.70
C ARG A 458 -24.93 -23.14 -15.16
N LEU A 459 -24.64 -22.04 -15.85
CA LEU A 459 -25.02 -21.85 -17.26
C LEU A 459 -24.30 -22.80 -18.22
N TYR A 460 -22.99 -23.02 -18.02
CA TYR A 460 -22.24 -23.98 -18.84
C TYR A 460 -22.69 -25.43 -18.57
N PHE A 461 -23.01 -25.74 -17.31
CA PHE A 461 -23.54 -27.05 -16.94
C PHE A 461 -24.91 -27.33 -17.59
N GLU A 462 -25.83 -26.36 -17.55
CA GLU A 462 -27.15 -26.45 -18.22
C GLU A 462 -27.01 -26.63 -19.75
N ARG A 463 -25.95 -26.06 -20.35
CA ARG A 463 -25.61 -26.23 -21.77
C ARG A 463 -24.90 -27.55 -22.11
N ARG A 464 -24.65 -28.41 -21.11
CA ARG A 464 -23.90 -29.66 -21.25
C ARG A 464 -22.42 -29.47 -21.63
N ASP A 465 -21.87 -28.27 -21.47
CA ASP A 465 -20.43 -28.04 -21.56
C ASP A 465 -19.80 -28.29 -20.19
N TYR A 466 -19.67 -29.58 -19.88
CA TYR A 466 -19.17 -30.03 -18.58
C TYR A 466 -17.69 -29.71 -18.37
N LEU A 467 -16.90 -29.58 -19.45
CA LEU A 467 -15.48 -29.27 -19.34
C LEU A 467 -15.28 -27.84 -18.83
N THR A 468 -15.95 -26.87 -19.45
CA THR A 468 -15.87 -25.47 -19.03
C THR A 468 -16.46 -25.28 -17.63
N ALA A 469 -17.60 -25.92 -17.34
CA ALA A 469 -18.18 -25.92 -15.99
C ALA A 469 -17.20 -26.49 -14.95
N PHE A 470 -16.51 -27.59 -15.26
CA PHE A 470 -15.51 -28.18 -14.36
C PHE A 470 -14.33 -27.23 -14.08
N HIS A 471 -13.83 -26.52 -15.10
CA HIS A 471 -12.76 -25.53 -14.92
C HIS A 471 -13.19 -24.36 -14.03
N LEU A 472 -14.41 -23.83 -14.23
CA LEU A 472 -14.96 -22.76 -13.37
C LEU A 472 -15.10 -23.21 -11.91
N LYS A 473 -15.50 -24.47 -11.69
CA LYS A 473 -15.55 -25.07 -10.35
C LYS A 473 -14.17 -25.15 -9.70
N LEU A 474 -13.16 -25.50 -10.48
CA LEU A 474 -11.77 -25.60 -10.01
C LEU A 474 -11.24 -24.22 -9.63
N GLU A 475 -11.45 -23.22 -10.48
CA GLU A 475 -11.09 -21.82 -10.23
C GLU A 475 -11.77 -21.27 -8.97
N GLN A 476 -13.08 -21.51 -8.80
CA GLN A 476 -13.79 -21.09 -7.59
C GLN A 476 -13.16 -21.69 -6.33
N ARG A 477 -12.79 -22.98 -6.36
CA ARG A 477 -12.12 -23.64 -5.23
C ARG A 477 -10.72 -23.09 -4.97
N GLN A 478 -9.95 -22.81 -6.03
CA GLN A 478 -8.63 -22.20 -5.91
C GLN A 478 -8.72 -20.83 -5.23
N VAL A 479 -9.69 -20.01 -5.64
CA VAL A 479 -9.96 -18.71 -5.03
C VAL A 479 -10.40 -18.86 -3.57
N GLU A 480 -11.36 -19.74 -3.28
CA GLU A 480 -11.82 -19.97 -1.89
C GLU A 480 -10.69 -20.44 -0.97
N ASN A 481 -9.80 -21.30 -1.47
CA ASN A 481 -8.61 -21.74 -0.74
C ASN A 481 -7.61 -20.59 -0.56
N ARG A 482 -7.33 -19.80 -1.61
CA ARG A 482 -6.35 -18.69 -1.57
C ARG A 482 -6.73 -17.56 -0.60
N PHE A 483 -8.03 -17.43 -0.30
CA PHE A 483 -8.57 -16.40 0.62
C PHE A 483 -9.12 -16.97 1.94
N GLY A 484 -8.88 -18.26 2.24
CA GLY A 484 -9.22 -18.86 3.54
C GLY A 484 -10.71 -19.06 3.79
N LEU A 485 -11.52 -19.05 2.73
CA LEU A 485 -12.95 -19.35 2.82
C LEU A 485 -13.23 -20.86 2.85
N ARG A 486 -12.26 -21.66 2.40
CA ARG A 486 -12.38 -23.11 2.34
C ARG A 486 -11.07 -23.73 2.79
N ALA A 487 -11.18 -24.69 3.71
CA ALA A 487 -10.03 -25.52 4.07
C ALA A 487 -9.56 -26.30 2.85
N PHE A 488 -8.25 -26.32 2.63
CA PHE A 488 -7.67 -27.13 1.57
C PHE A 488 -7.93 -28.62 1.83
N ILE A 489 -8.54 -29.31 0.85
CA ILE A 489 -8.79 -30.76 0.88
C ILE A 489 -8.51 -31.32 -0.52
N GLY A 490 -7.52 -32.21 -0.64
CA GLY A 490 -7.24 -32.95 -1.88
C GLY A 490 -5.76 -33.06 -2.22
N ALA A 491 -5.48 -33.52 -3.46
CA ALA A 491 -4.14 -33.71 -3.99
C ALA A 491 -3.60 -32.51 -4.80
N SER A 492 -4.34 -31.39 -4.85
CA SER A 492 -3.90 -30.18 -5.55
C SER A 492 -2.72 -29.50 -4.83
N GLN A 493 -2.01 -28.61 -5.52
CA GLN A 493 -0.93 -27.85 -4.87
C GLN A 493 -1.53 -26.82 -3.89
N LEU A 494 -1.01 -26.78 -2.66
CA LEU A 494 -1.27 -25.67 -1.73
C LEU A 494 -0.67 -24.40 -2.33
N GLN A 495 -1.37 -23.27 -2.22
CA GLN A 495 -0.88 -21.95 -2.65
C GLN A 495 -0.82 -21.01 -1.46
N PRO A 496 0.04 -19.97 -1.48
CA PRO A 496 0.08 -18.97 -0.42
C PRO A 496 -1.25 -18.22 -0.28
N TYR A 497 -1.57 -17.81 0.95
CA TYR A 497 -2.75 -16.98 1.22
C TYR A 497 -2.51 -15.55 0.75
N HIS A 498 -3.53 -14.96 0.13
CA HIS A 498 -3.59 -13.52 -0.07
C HIS A 498 -4.57 -12.90 0.91
N GLN A 499 -4.14 -11.86 1.60
CA GLN A 499 -5.04 -11.04 2.41
C GLN A 499 -5.87 -10.17 1.48
N THR A 500 -7.17 -10.07 1.76
CA THR A 500 -8.00 -9.07 1.09
C THR A 500 -7.50 -7.66 1.44
N PRO A 501 -7.33 -6.76 0.47
CA PRO A 501 -6.83 -5.39 0.64
C PRO A 501 -7.66 -4.54 1.62
N TYR A 502 -8.86 -4.99 1.99
CA TYR A 502 -9.67 -4.37 3.04
C TYR A 502 -8.98 -4.38 4.42
N LEU A 503 -8.13 -5.37 4.71
CA LEU A 503 -7.56 -5.59 6.05
C LEU A 503 -6.09 -5.14 6.18
N ALA A 504 -5.36 -5.09 5.07
CA ALA A 504 -3.95 -4.70 5.07
C ALA A 504 -3.71 -3.77 3.88
N GLY A 505 -3.25 -2.55 4.14
CA GLY A 505 -2.93 -1.55 3.12
C GLY A 505 -1.79 -1.91 2.15
N ALA A 506 -1.40 -3.19 2.05
CA ALA A 506 -0.46 -3.74 1.09
C ALA A 506 -0.68 -5.25 0.89
N ASP A 507 -0.47 -5.73 -0.34
CA ASP A 507 -0.43 -7.15 -0.69
C ASP A 507 0.71 -7.84 0.08
N ARG A 508 0.38 -8.58 1.14
CA ARG A 508 1.33 -9.47 1.81
C ARG A 508 0.90 -10.91 1.61
N GLU A 509 1.67 -11.65 0.81
CA GLU A 509 1.59 -13.11 0.77
C GLU A 509 1.96 -13.66 2.16
N THR A 510 0.99 -14.31 2.79
CA THR A 510 1.19 -14.99 4.07
C THR A 510 1.37 -16.48 3.85
N LEU A 511 2.31 -17.05 4.60
CA LEU A 511 2.59 -18.48 4.60
C LEU A 511 1.30 -19.26 4.88
N ALA A 512 1.06 -20.32 4.10
CA ALA A 512 -0.19 -21.08 4.18
C ALA A 512 -0.40 -21.65 5.59
N THR A 513 -1.52 -21.35 6.25
CA THR A 513 -1.84 -21.85 7.59
C THR A 513 -1.80 -23.37 7.68
N GLU A 514 -2.03 -24.08 6.57
CA GLU A 514 -1.91 -25.53 6.44
C GLU A 514 -0.46 -26.04 6.59
N ILE A 515 0.56 -25.24 6.23
CA ILE A 515 1.97 -25.60 6.47
C ILE A 515 2.25 -25.63 7.97
N ARG A 516 1.69 -24.67 8.73
CA ARG A 516 1.79 -24.66 10.19
C ARG A 516 0.96 -25.77 10.82
N ALA A 517 -0.27 -25.98 10.35
CA ALA A 517 -1.18 -26.99 10.88
C ALA A 517 -0.71 -28.44 10.63
N SER A 518 0.03 -28.67 9.54
CA SER A 518 0.62 -29.98 9.21
C SER A 518 1.95 -30.27 9.91
N GLY A 519 2.48 -29.34 10.72
CA GLY A 519 3.79 -29.45 11.38
C GLY A 519 4.98 -29.17 10.45
N ARG A 520 4.75 -28.95 9.15
CA ARG A 520 5.78 -28.72 8.12
C ARG A 520 6.47 -27.36 8.20
N GLN A 521 6.04 -26.49 9.12
CA GLN A 521 6.74 -25.24 9.39
C GLN A 521 8.20 -25.49 9.77
N GLN A 522 8.47 -26.52 10.57
CA GLN A 522 9.83 -26.88 10.97
C GLN A 522 10.69 -27.28 9.76
N ASP A 523 10.10 -27.99 8.79
CA ASP A 523 10.78 -28.36 7.54
C ASP A 523 11.10 -27.11 6.70
N VAL A 524 10.16 -26.16 6.60
CA VAL A 524 10.38 -24.89 5.89
C VAL A 524 11.48 -24.08 6.57
N ASP A 525 11.44 -23.94 7.89
CA ASP A 525 12.45 -23.19 8.66
C ASP A 525 13.84 -23.85 8.51
N ALA A 526 13.90 -25.19 8.53
CA ALA A 526 15.14 -25.93 8.29
C ALA A 526 15.68 -25.74 6.87
N LEU A 527 14.82 -25.73 5.85
CA LEU A 527 15.21 -25.47 4.46
C LEU A 527 15.72 -24.04 4.27
N VAL A 528 15.03 -23.05 4.85
CA VAL A 528 15.44 -21.65 4.83
C VAL A 528 16.81 -21.49 5.50
N ASN A 529 16.99 -22.05 6.70
CA ASN A 529 18.26 -21.98 7.42
C ASN A 529 19.42 -22.60 6.63
N ARG A 530 19.18 -23.70 5.89
CA ARG A 530 20.20 -24.30 5.02
C ARG A 530 20.53 -23.40 3.83
N LEU A 531 19.53 -22.84 3.16
CA LEU A 531 19.71 -22.00 1.96
C LEU A 531 20.35 -20.63 2.26
N VAL A 532 20.20 -20.13 3.49
CA VAL A 532 20.89 -18.93 3.99
C VAL A 532 22.39 -19.18 4.17
N GLN A 533 22.80 -20.41 4.47
CA GLN A 533 24.20 -20.72 4.74
C GLN A 533 25.01 -20.85 3.43
N PRO A 534 26.20 -20.25 3.33
CA PRO A 534 27.06 -20.38 2.14
C PRO A 534 27.42 -21.84 1.82
N GLN A 535 27.58 -22.68 2.84
CA GLN A 535 28.03 -24.08 2.74
C GLN A 535 27.06 -25.03 2.04
N HIS A 536 25.81 -24.63 1.80
CA HIS A 536 24.81 -25.44 1.10
C HIS A 536 24.44 -24.80 -0.24
N PRO A 537 25.23 -25.02 -1.32
CA PRO A 537 24.94 -24.47 -2.65
C PRO A 537 23.85 -25.25 -3.40
N LEU A 538 23.49 -26.44 -2.94
CA LEU A 538 22.44 -27.28 -3.54
C LEU A 538 21.70 -28.03 -2.43
N VAL A 539 20.37 -28.04 -2.49
CA VAL A 539 19.50 -28.80 -1.58
C VAL A 539 18.55 -29.68 -2.40
N VAL A 540 18.55 -30.98 -2.12
CA VAL A 540 17.65 -31.94 -2.78
C VAL A 540 16.54 -32.35 -1.82
N ILE A 541 15.30 -32.13 -2.21
CA ILE A 541 14.11 -32.58 -1.48
C ILE A 541 13.58 -33.83 -2.19
N HIS A 542 13.53 -34.95 -1.48
CA HIS A 542 13.03 -36.22 -2.02
C HIS A 542 11.93 -36.83 -1.15
N GLY A 543 11.11 -37.68 -1.75
CA GLY A 543 9.99 -38.36 -1.08
C GLY A 543 9.01 -38.95 -2.09
N GLN A 544 8.14 -39.85 -1.63
CA GLN A 544 7.14 -40.50 -2.50
C GLN A 544 6.21 -39.47 -3.18
N SER A 545 5.55 -39.85 -4.28
CA SER A 545 4.55 -38.98 -4.90
C SER A 545 3.39 -38.70 -3.94
N GLY A 546 2.83 -37.48 -3.98
CA GLY A 546 1.72 -37.09 -3.11
C GLY A 546 2.08 -36.70 -1.67
N VAL A 547 3.34 -36.86 -1.23
CA VAL A 547 3.78 -36.43 0.13
C VAL A 547 3.85 -34.90 0.29
N GLY A 548 3.39 -34.10 -0.67
CA GLY A 548 3.32 -32.64 -0.56
C GLY A 548 4.63 -31.88 -0.75
N LYS A 549 5.59 -32.41 -1.52
CA LYS A 549 6.87 -31.74 -1.85
C LYS A 549 6.64 -30.36 -2.51
N SER A 550 5.86 -30.35 -3.59
CA SER A 550 5.49 -29.12 -4.31
C SER A 550 4.70 -28.14 -3.44
N SER A 551 3.94 -28.64 -2.47
CA SER A 551 3.22 -27.78 -1.51
C SER A 551 4.17 -27.11 -0.51
N ILE A 552 5.18 -27.81 -0.01
CA ILE A 552 6.24 -27.22 0.83
C ILE A 552 6.99 -26.15 0.04
N LEU A 553 7.34 -26.44 -1.23
CA LEU A 553 8.05 -25.49 -2.09
C LEU A 553 7.23 -24.22 -2.36
N SER A 554 6.01 -24.37 -2.86
CA SER A 554 5.20 -23.23 -3.33
C SER A 554 4.48 -22.45 -2.22
N ALA A 555 3.91 -23.13 -1.21
CA ALA A 555 3.11 -22.49 -0.16
C ALA A 555 3.91 -22.17 1.12
N GLY A 556 5.10 -22.76 1.27
CA GLY A 556 5.99 -22.59 2.42
C GLY A 556 7.29 -21.87 2.07
N LEU A 557 8.16 -22.53 1.30
CA LEU A 557 9.53 -22.09 1.04
C LEU A 557 9.60 -20.80 0.23
N VAL A 558 8.85 -20.68 -0.87
CA VAL A 558 8.84 -19.46 -1.71
C VAL A 558 8.42 -18.21 -0.90
N PRO A 559 7.29 -18.20 -0.16
CA PRO A 559 6.93 -17.07 0.70
C PRO A 559 7.93 -16.81 1.84
N ALA A 560 8.55 -17.86 2.40
CA ALA A 560 9.51 -17.72 3.48
C ALA A 560 10.82 -17.08 2.99
N LEU A 561 11.36 -17.52 1.85
CA LEU A 561 12.60 -16.98 1.28
C LEU A 561 12.48 -15.51 0.92
N ARG A 562 11.33 -15.04 0.40
CA ARG A 562 11.09 -13.61 0.11
C ARG A 562 11.23 -12.69 1.34
N ARG A 563 11.14 -13.24 2.55
CA ARG A 563 11.25 -12.50 3.82
C ARG A 563 12.66 -12.49 4.39
N VAL A 564 13.56 -13.28 3.81
CA VAL A 564 14.89 -13.53 4.37
C VAL A 564 15.93 -12.78 3.58
N THR A 565 16.79 -12.06 4.30
CA THR A 565 17.83 -11.20 3.72
C THR A 565 19.22 -11.64 4.19
N PRO A 566 19.76 -12.75 3.65
CA PRO A 566 21.09 -13.23 4.00
C PRO A 566 22.13 -12.17 3.62
N GLU A 567 22.99 -11.81 4.58
CA GLU A 567 24.06 -10.80 4.39
C GLU A 567 23.55 -9.45 3.83
N GLY A 568 22.28 -9.12 4.08
CA GLY A 568 21.66 -7.88 3.58
C GLY A 568 21.23 -7.91 2.12
N ARG A 569 21.32 -9.06 1.43
CA ARG A 569 20.84 -9.26 0.06
C ARG A 569 19.36 -9.64 0.05
N VAL A 570 18.60 -9.13 -0.92
CA VAL A 570 17.20 -9.57 -1.11
C VAL A 570 17.19 -10.94 -1.77
N THR A 571 16.50 -11.90 -1.17
CA THR A 571 16.38 -13.26 -1.74
C THR A 571 15.23 -13.34 -2.74
N ILE A 572 15.54 -13.72 -3.97
CA ILE A 572 14.59 -13.93 -5.06
C ILE A 572 14.44 -15.44 -5.33
N PRO A 573 13.34 -16.07 -4.85
CA PRO A 573 13.04 -17.45 -5.20
C PRO A 573 12.43 -17.54 -6.60
N VAL A 574 13.06 -18.32 -7.47
CA VAL A 574 12.64 -18.58 -8.85
C VAL A 574 12.14 -20.01 -8.94
N LEU A 575 10.81 -20.18 -8.99
CA LEU A 575 10.19 -21.49 -9.14
C LEU A 575 10.08 -21.85 -10.62
N VAL A 576 10.65 -23.00 -10.99
CA VAL A 576 10.62 -23.57 -12.35
C VAL A 576 9.86 -24.89 -12.31
N LYS A 577 8.86 -25.03 -13.18
CA LYS A 577 7.97 -26.19 -13.30
C LYS A 577 8.00 -26.81 -14.70
N GLY A 578 8.25 -26.03 -15.75
CA GLY A 578 8.35 -26.51 -17.13
C GLY A 578 9.80 -26.66 -17.60
N TYR A 579 10.06 -27.74 -18.35
CA TYR A 579 11.42 -28.08 -18.79
C TYR A 579 11.64 -27.97 -20.31
N HIS A 580 10.55 -27.73 -21.07
CA HIS A 580 10.61 -27.65 -22.52
C HIS A 580 11.38 -26.39 -22.95
N LEU A 581 11.12 -25.26 -22.29
CA LEU A 581 11.83 -23.98 -22.47
C LEU A 581 12.27 -23.42 -21.10
N TRP A 582 12.97 -24.23 -20.30
CA TRP A 582 13.40 -23.88 -18.94
C TRP A 582 14.15 -22.52 -18.84
N GLN A 583 14.85 -22.11 -19.89
CA GLN A 583 15.53 -20.80 -19.95
C GLN A 583 14.55 -19.64 -19.98
N ALA A 584 13.50 -19.74 -20.80
CA ALA A 584 12.45 -18.73 -20.89
C ALA A 584 11.68 -18.64 -19.58
N GLU A 585 11.37 -19.78 -18.96
CA GLU A 585 10.65 -19.83 -17.68
C GLU A 585 11.43 -19.19 -16.53
N ILE A 586 12.76 -19.42 -16.46
CA ILE A 586 13.62 -18.72 -15.49
C ILE A 586 13.57 -17.21 -15.72
N LEU A 587 13.71 -16.75 -16.97
CA LEU A 587 13.70 -15.33 -17.30
C LEU A 587 12.35 -14.66 -17.06
N GLU A 588 11.25 -15.34 -17.39
CA GLU A 588 9.88 -14.87 -17.13
C GLU A 588 9.56 -14.84 -15.64
N SER A 589 9.95 -15.87 -14.87
CA SER A 589 9.76 -15.91 -13.42
C SER A 589 10.59 -14.82 -12.71
N LEU A 590 11.81 -14.55 -13.20
CA LEU A 590 12.62 -13.43 -12.77
C LEU A 590 12.01 -12.07 -13.15
N ALA A 591 11.39 -11.94 -14.32
CA ALA A 591 10.70 -10.72 -14.72
C ALA A 591 9.43 -10.49 -13.89
N ALA A 592 8.63 -11.53 -13.64
CA ALA A 592 7.42 -11.48 -12.82
C ALA A 592 7.73 -11.13 -11.35
N SER A 593 8.88 -11.56 -10.82
CA SER A 593 9.34 -11.16 -9.48
C SER A 593 9.68 -9.67 -9.35
N VAL A 594 9.80 -8.94 -10.48
CA VAL A 594 10.04 -7.47 -10.53
C VAL A 594 8.74 -6.66 -10.54
N GLU A 595 7.58 -7.25 -10.88
CA GLU A 595 6.30 -6.50 -10.96
C GLU A 595 5.78 -5.95 -9.61
N ILE A 596 6.45 -6.26 -8.49
CA ILE A 596 6.21 -5.63 -7.18
C ILE A 596 6.91 -4.25 -7.08
N SER A 597 7.85 -3.93 -7.98
CA SER A 597 8.56 -2.65 -8.06
C SER A 597 8.70 -2.16 -9.51
N ARG A 598 7.69 -1.38 -9.95
CA ARG A 598 7.67 -0.35 -11.03
C ARG A 598 8.36 -0.64 -12.39
N GLU A 599 7.58 -0.34 -13.43
CA GLU A 599 7.84 -0.28 -14.89
C GLU A 599 7.62 -1.56 -15.72
N PRO A 600 7.06 -1.43 -16.95
CA PRO A 600 6.74 -2.56 -17.82
C PRO A 600 8.02 -3.10 -18.50
N PRO A 601 8.09 -4.42 -18.78
CA PRO A 601 9.26 -5.00 -19.41
C PRO A 601 9.34 -4.60 -20.89
N SER A 602 10.49 -4.04 -21.30
CA SER A 602 10.97 -4.16 -22.67
C SER A 602 11.31 -5.63 -22.92
N LYS A 603 10.68 -6.23 -23.95
CA LYS A 603 10.95 -7.62 -24.34
C LYS A 603 12.45 -7.80 -24.60
N PRO A 604 13.17 -8.69 -23.90
CA PRO A 604 14.49 -9.08 -24.34
C PRO A 604 14.33 -9.94 -25.61
N ALA A 605 15.10 -9.60 -26.64
CA ALA A 605 15.18 -10.40 -27.87
C ALA A 605 15.67 -11.80 -27.50
N VAL A 606 14.85 -12.81 -27.80
CA VAL A 606 15.24 -14.22 -27.70
C VAL A 606 16.22 -14.49 -28.83
N SER A 607 17.51 -14.55 -28.51
CA SER A 607 18.53 -15.10 -29.42
C SER A 607 18.72 -16.58 -29.11
N ASP A 608 18.53 -17.41 -30.13
CA ASP A 608 18.86 -18.82 -30.13
C ASP A 608 20.34 -19.05 -29.77
N GLY A 609 20.58 -20.03 -28.88
CA GLY A 609 21.85 -20.75 -28.82
C GLY A 609 22.76 -20.42 -27.63
N ARG A 610 22.98 -21.47 -26.81
CA ARG A 610 23.95 -21.61 -25.69
C ARG A 610 23.48 -21.00 -24.37
N GLY A 611 23.55 -21.78 -23.29
CA GLY A 611 23.08 -21.43 -21.94
C GLY A 611 23.76 -20.25 -21.24
N GLU A 612 24.57 -19.46 -21.96
CA GLU A 612 25.28 -18.28 -21.47
C GLU A 612 24.35 -17.08 -21.20
N GLY A 613 23.22 -16.97 -21.91
CA GLY A 613 22.30 -15.83 -21.76
C GLY A 613 21.61 -15.76 -20.39
N ALA A 614 21.08 -16.88 -19.89
CA ALA A 614 20.36 -16.90 -18.61
C ALA A 614 21.31 -16.65 -17.42
N ILE A 615 22.46 -17.32 -17.38
CA ILE A 615 23.45 -17.13 -16.30
C ILE A 615 24.03 -15.71 -16.30
N ALA A 616 24.20 -15.08 -17.47
CA ALA A 616 24.64 -13.68 -17.54
C ALA A 616 23.63 -12.73 -16.88
N VAL A 617 22.33 -12.94 -17.09
CA VAL A 617 21.26 -12.17 -16.45
C VAL A 617 21.24 -12.39 -14.93
N LEU A 618 21.44 -13.64 -14.47
CA LEU A 618 21.55 -13.93 -13.02
C LEU A 618 22.74 -13.18 -12.40
N ARG A 619 23.93 -13.28 -13.00
CA ARG A 619 25.15 -12.59 -12.55
C ARG A 619 24.96 -11.07 -12.54
N GLN A 620 24.28 -10.52 -13.54
CA GLN A 620 23.97 -9.10 -13.60
C GLN A 620 23.12 -8.66 -12.42
N ARG A 621 22.04 -9.38 -12.11
CA ARG A 621 21.18 -9.04 -10.95
C ARG A 621 21.90 -9.10 -9.62
N ILE A 622 22.76 -10.09 -9.42
CA ILE A 622 23.54 -10.25 -8.18
C ILE A 622 24.51 -9.08 -7.97
N ARG A 623 25.08 -8.54 -9.06
CA ARG A 623 26.01 -7.40 -9.02
C ARG A 623 25.29 -6.06 -8.93
N ASP A 624 24.31 -5.82 -9.79
CA ASP A 624 23.69 -4.51 -9.97
C ASP A 624 22.60 -4.23 -8.93
N ARG A 625 21.91 -5.27 -8.43
CA ARG A 625 20.76 -5.15 -7.52
C ARG A 625 20.98 -5.75 -6.13
N TYR A 626 22.18 -6.29 -5.87
CA TYR A 626 22.54 -6.88 -4.58
C TYR A 626 21.56 -7.99 -4.14
N GLU A 627 21.16 -8.84 -5.09
CA GLU A 627 20.19 -9.93 -4.89
C GLU A 627 20.92 -11.26 -4.59
N GLN A 628 20.24 -12.17 -3.88
CA GLN A 628 20.54 -13.60 -3.84
C GLN A 628 19.45 -14.33 -4.62
N ILE A 629 19.82 -15.24 -5.52
CA ILE A 629 18.86 -15.97 -6.35
C ILE A 629 18.81 -17.42 -5.89
N VAL A 630 17.61 -17.92 -5.63
CA VAL A 630 17.38 -19.33 -5.27
C VAL A 630 16.56 -19.99 -6.38
N LEU A 631 17.18 -20.88 -7.14
CA LEU A 631 16.54 -21.64 -8.22
C LEU A 631 15.84 -22.88 -7.62
N ILE A 632 14.51 -22.91 -7.70
CA ILE A 632 13.69 -24.00 -7.18
C ILE A 632 13.15 -24.80 -8.37
N LEU A 633 13.73 -25.98 -8.58
CA LEU A 633 13.33 -26.92 -9.64
C LEU A 633 12.30 -27.91 -9.05
N ASP A 634 11.02 -27.72 -9.36
CA ASP A 634 9.94 -28.62 -8.91
C ASP A 634 9.64 -29.67 -9.97
N GLN A 635 9.40 -30.92 -9.56
CA GLN A 635 9.19 -32.06 -10.48
C GLN A 635 10.33 -32.28 -11.48
N PHE A 636 11.59 -32.17 -11.04
CA PHE A 636 12.77 -32.30 -11.90
C PHE A 636 12.85 -33.61 -12.70
N GLU A 637 12.15 -34.66 -12.29
CA GLU A 637 11.96 -35.87 -13.09
C GLU A 637 11.38 -35.59 -14.50
N GLU A 638 10.53 -34.58 -14.66
CA GLU A 638 9.91 -34.16 -15.93
C GLU A 638 10.95 -33.73 -16.97
N PHE A 639 12.06 -33.13 -16.54
CA PHE A 639 13.18 -32.79 -17.40
C PHE A 639 13.71 -34.00 -18.19
N PHE A 640 13.78 -35.17 -17.55
CA PHE A 640 14.31 -36.37 -18.20
C PHE A 640 13.34 -36.99 -19.22
N PHE A 641 12.03 -36.78 -19.02
CA PHE A 641 10.99 -37.20 -19.96
C PHE A 641 10.93 -36.28 -21.18
N GLU A 642 10.98 -34.97 -20.98
CA GLU A 642 10.92 -33.98 -22.06
C GLU A 642 12.22 -33.91 -22.87
N ARG A 643 13.37 -34.10 -22.23
CA ARG A 643 14.71 -34.11 -22.86
C ARG A 643 15.30 -35.51 -22.79
N SER A 644 14.82 -36.43 -23.63
CA SER A 644 15.25 -37.84 -23.61
C SER A 644 16.69 -38.07 -24.08
N ARG A 645 17.23 -37.20 -24.93
CA ARG A 645 18.60 -37.33 -25.50
C ARG A 645 19.64 -36.57 -24.68
N LEU A 646 20.82 -37.17 -24.51
CA LEU A 646 21.93 -36.59 -23.74
C LEU A 646 22.38 -35.22 -24.28
N GLU A 647 22.41 -35.06 -25.60
CA GLU A 647 22.79 -33.80 -26.28
C GLU A 647 21.90 -32.62 -25.87
N GLN A 648 20.60 -32.87 -25.65
CA GLN A 648 19.65 -31.85 -25.23
C GLN A 648 19.79 -31.50 -23.74
N ARG A 649 20.38 -32.38 -22.93
CA ARG A 649 20.62 -32.19 -21.49
C ARG A 649 21.90 -31.42 -21.21
N LEU A 650 22.87 -31.49 -22.12
CA LEU A 650 24.21 -30.89 -21.95
C LEU A 650 24.14 -29.39 -21.64
N ALA A 651 23.25 -28.66 -22.32
CA ALA A 651 23.07 -27.22 -22.10
C ALA A 651 22.59 -26.90 -20.67
N PHE A 652 21.68 -27.71 -20.13
CA PHE A 652 21.21 -27.55 -18.75
C PHE A 652 22.29 -27.94 -17.73
N TYR A 653 23.06 -29.00 -17.99
CA TYR A 653 24.15 -29.41 -17.10
C TYR A 653 25.26 -28.36 -17.02
N GLN A 654 25.61 -27.74 -18.15
CA GLN A 654 26.55 -26.61 -18.18
C GLN A 654 26.01 -25.43 -17.36
N PHE A 655 24.75 -25.06 -17.57
CA PHE A 655 24.08 -24.02 -16.80
C PHE A 655 24.07 -24.30 -15.29
N LEU A 656 23.70 -25.52 -14.87
CA LEU A 656 23.66 -25.91 -13.46
C LEU A 656 25.06 -25.88 -12.84
N ARG A 657 26.08 -26.38 -13.55
CA ARG A 657 27.48 -26.29 -13.13
C ARG A 657 27.89 -24.83 -12.92
N ASP A 658 27.56 -23.96 -13.87
CA ASP A 658 27.93 -22.56 -13.79
C ASP A 658 27.19 -21.84 -12.64
N CYS A 659 25.92 -22.17 -12.39
CA CYS A 659 25.18 -21.69 -11.21
C CYS A 659 25.84 -22.10 -9.89
N LEU A 660 26.25 -23.37 -9.75
CA LEU A 660 26.88 -23.88 -8.53
C LEU A 660 28.25 -23.25 -8.22
N ASN A 661 28.92 -22.72 -9.24
CA ASN A 661 30.22 -22.06 -9.10
C ASN A 661 30.09 -20.55 -8.82
N GLU A 662 28.89 -19.98 -8.89
CA GLU A 662 28.66 -18.57 -8.64
C GLU A 662 28.22 -18.31 -7.18
N PRO A 663 28.83 -17.33 -6.49
CA PRO A 663 28.37 -16.95 -5.17
C PRO A 663 26.99 -16.31 -5.25
N TYR A 664 26.14 -16.55 -4.24
CA TYR A 664 24.77 -16.02 -4.13
C TYR A 664 23.77 -16.53 -5.19
N ILE A 665 24.13 -17.57 -5.96
CA ILE A 665 23.18 -18.45 -6.65
C ILE A 665 23.06 -19.74 -5.83
N LYS A 666 21.83 -20.16 -5.57
CA LYS A 666 21.49 -21.35 -4.77
C LYS A 666 20.48 -22.23 -5.49
#